data_AF-A0A897P0H5-F1
#
_entry.id   AF-A0A897P0H5-F1
#
_cell.length_a   1.000
_cell.length_b   1.000
_cell.length_c   1.000
_cell.angle_alpha   90.00
_cell.angle_beta   90.00
_cell.angle_gamma   90.00
#
_symmetry.space_group_name_H-M   'P 1'
#
loop_
_entity.id
_entity.type
_entity.pdbx_description
1 polymer ?
#
loop_
_entity_poly.entity_id
_entity_poly.type
_entity_poly.pdbx_seq_one_letter_code
_entity_poly.pdbx_strand_id
1 'polypeptide(L)'
;MTRDPICFEEVQIVQAPGFETGGFSVDDLCSGINVIHGPNAAGKTTLAESLEWLCWPETADERTSLVGQLSLNGESWRVEVDNGRANYQRDGQAANGPNLPPADQRDRYRLSLHDLLQRDNNNESFAKIIERESAGGYDLSAAYDELGYSDSPSRANRNVVQNAKGAIRELREARNDVSELRQEQNELSRLRSKLEAARHAQERAELLKQAIDYAQARNELAQAESRLDEFPDILDQVDDDEIERVRSIEADLDEWTKKKDDAEKTKTDAQERLAETDLPEDGLPTGRIDHLKALRDDLDAAGDRKRELEGDLADAERQRKTAREDIPLDVDTGDLVDLEPVTWKTVSKFAREAEALQSERETRDAVERLLEDGEQPEPDLPTLQRASQSLEEWLAASALTTSNDGSEAFRIAVFSAVSLASTGIALGLLVNPLLFSILLVAAGIFWYGLRARSQSVDGGDSQQPHREAFEKTGLEPPTMWSDDEVRSRLIELYDAIAAHKLAERRSEWRDSLATDRDSLEQQEQELEETRAELQDQLGAAPDASDVELAVISKRVLDWQEAHDEVEGLQESIDTVDEQIASAREQLHTKLAPYGYDDVQSSGEATETIRQLETREQQREAAQRDLDQATATMQEATEKIGALADERDAIFTALDLDSDDHDRLEELCEQVDAYESAVEEVRAAKIRADAAADELESYPDFEPDLKEQDIADLREDLREAERTAEEFDELQSRIADIRAEIRQAKSDDQVEMALAERDRALDDLKDQLQDDCAAMVGDVLVDHIQEATMETSRPDVFEQAREILATITCGRYRLDFDEAEAEFRVFDETKQKGLALDELSSGTRVQVLLAVRIAFVEQQEQGVQIPLLLDETLANTDDRRARTIIESTIELARNGRQVFYFTAQGDEVAKWTAALESTNGVTHKIIDLTTVRDVDESVYIPHIDSVESFTPKPPRPNGHDHASYGDELEVDSFNPHRGAGTAHLWYVIDDVDTLHQLLELGIEHWGQLKNLLQWGNGDLSSVDSDQITIVEKNAAALNEFVDAWKVGRGEPVDREILEASGAVSGTFIDEVSELAESVNGDGRQIVDALHNGEVNRFRSGKANKLKTYLEENGYIEPRETLDYGQIRARVIERYVDEGVSRDEATDRTDELLSRLGEA
;
A
#
# COMPACT_ATOMS: atom_id res chain seq x y z
N MET A 1 7.26 38.94 -3.52
CA MET A 1 8.48 39.42 -2.81
C MET A 1 9.65 38.73 -3.48
N THR A 2 10.58 39.46 -4.09
CA THR A 2 11.78 38.86 -4.70
C THR A 2 12.60 38.19 -3.60
N ARG A 3 12.75 36.87 -3.66
CA ARG A 3 13.68 36.11 -2.80
C ARG A 3 15.10 36.38 -3.29
N ASP A 4 16.03 36.55 -2.37
CA ASP A 4 17.38 36.95 -2.72
C ASP A 4 18.24 35.73 -3.09
N PRO A 5 18.87 35.68 -4.28
CA PRO A 5 19.61 34.50 -4.70
C PRO A 5 20.97 34.40 -4.00
N ILE A 6 21.30 33.19 -3.59
CA ILE A 6 22.67 32.80 -3.22
C ILE A 6 23.42 32.48 -4.50
N CYS A 7 24.52 33.19 -4.76
CA CYS A 7 25.37 32.93 -5.91
C CYS A 7 26.77 32.53 -5.45
N PHE A 8 27.20 31.30 -5.76
CA PHE A 8 28.60 30.90 -5.57
C PHE A 8 29.49 31.57 -6.62
N GLU A 9 30.59 32.15 -6.17
CA GLU A 9 31.61 32.81 -7.00
C GLU A 9 32.88 31.96 -7.10
N GLU A 10 33.22 31.26 -6.01
CA GLU A 10 34.39 30.38 -5.91
C GLU A 10 34.08 29.19 -5.01
N VAL A 11 34.50 27.99 -5.43
CA VAL A 11 34.45 26.78 -4.59
C VAL A 11 35.82 26.12 -4.58
N GLN A 12 36.40 26.00 -3.39
CA GLN A 12 37.67 25.33 -3.17
C GLN A 12 37.46 24.05 -2.37
N ILE A 13 37.75 22.92 -3.01
CA ILE A 13 37.74 21.60 -2.39
C ILE A 13 39.15 21.32 -1.87
N VAL A 14 39.36 21.38 -0.55
CA VAL A 14 40.65 21.07 0.07
C VAL A 14 40.77 19.56 0.30
N GLN A 15 39.70 18.96 0.82
CA GLN A 15 39.58 17.52 1.06
C GLN A 15 38.12 17.09 0.92
N ALA A 16 37.87 15.99 0.19
CA ALA A 16 36.53 15.40 0.03
C ALA A 16 36.66 13.90 -0.35
N PRO A 17 35.59 13.10 -0.24
CA PRO A 17 35.54 11.74 -0.77
C PRO A 17 36.01 11.66 -2.23
N GLY A 18 36.97 10.76 -2.52
CA GLY A 18 37.63 10.66 -3.83
C GLY A 18 38.80 11.62 -4.04
N PHE A 19 38.99 12.61 -3.15
CA PHE A 19 40.01 13.65 -3.20
C PHE A 19 40.64 13.87 -1.81
N GLU A 20 41.24 12.79 -1.26
CA GLU A 20 41.85 12.82 0.07
C GLU A 20 43.20 13.59 0.11
N THR A 21 43.86 13.76 -1.04
CA THR A 21 45.11 14.53 -1.18
C THR A 21 45.14 15.24 -2.52
N GLY A 22 45.27 16.58 -2.51
CA GLY A 22 45.35 17.39 -3.73
C GLY A 22 43.98 17.67 -4.37
N GLY A 23 43.06 18.27 -3.60
CA GLY A 23 41.80 18.80 -4.13
C GLY A 23 41.99 19.93 -5.15
N PHE A 24 40.91 20.58 -5.55
CA PHE A 24 40.90 21.57 -6.64
C PHE A 24 40.00 22.76 -6.33
N SER A 25 40.25 23.91 -6.96
CA SER A 25 39.36 25.07 -6.91
C SER A 25 38.69 25.31 -8.26
N VAL A 26 37.44 25.75 -8.20
CA VAL A 26 36.69 26.25 -9.34
C VAL A 26 36.41 27.72 -9.07
N ASP A 27 37.13 28.56 -9.80
CA ASP A 27 37.06 30.01 -9.69
C ASP A 27 36.20 30.60 -10.83
N ASP A 28 35.82 31.88 -10.70
CA ASP A 28 35.04 32.62 -11.71
C ASP A 28 33.65 32.01 -12.04
N LEU A 29 32.96 31.44 -11.05
CA LEU A 29 31.57 31.01 -11.20
C LEU A 29 30.67 32.24 -11.43
N CYS A 30 29.72 32.12 -12.35
CA CYS A 30 28.79 33.21 -12.67
C CYS A 30 27.45 33.05 -11.95
N SER A 31 26.72 34.15 -11.76
CA SER A 31 25.41 34.16 -11.10
C SER A 31 24.29 33.52 -11.91
N GLY A 32 24.46 33.34 -13.23
CA GLY A 32 23.51 32.65 -14.11
C GLY A 32 23.80 31.16 -14.23
N ILE A 33 24.26 30.72 -15.40
CA ILE A 33 24.39 29.28 -15.73
C ILE A 33 25.86 28.84 -15.79
N ASN A 34 26.22 27.85 -14.98
CA ASN A 34 27.54 27.22 -14.98
C ASN A 34 27.43 25.79 -15.54
N VAL A 35 27.90 25.58 -16.77
CA VAL A 35 27.94 24.26 -17.42
C VAL A 35 29.28 23.61 -17.10
N ILE A 36 29.25 22.57 -16.27
CA ILE A 36 30.43 21.86 -15.76
C ILE A 36 30.52 20.50 -16.46
N HIS A 37 31.60 20.28 -17.20
CA HIS A 37 31.80 19.04 -17.93
C HIS A 37 33.15 18.37 -17.67
N GLY A 38 33.21 17.08 -17.98
CA GLY A 38 34.41 16.25 -17.86
C GLY A 38 34.07 14.76 -17.90
N PRO A 39 35.03 13.85 -18.11
CA PRO A 39 34.80 12.41 -18.09
C PRO A 39 34.32 11.93 -16.71
N ASN A 40 33.90 10.67 -16.63
CA ASN A 40 33.59 10.05 -15.34
C ASN A 40 34.83 10.06 -14.43
N ALA A 41 34.63 10.30 -13.13
CA ALA A 41 35.71 10.55 -12.15
C ALA A 41 36.50 11.87 -12.33
N ALA A 42 36.06 12.79 -13.20
CA ALA A 42 36.64 14.14 -13.26
C ALA A 42 36.39 14.99 -11.99
N GLY A 43 35.43 14.59 -11.14
CA GLY A 43 35.09 15.29 -9.90
C GLY A 43 33.76 16.06 -9.94
N LYS A 44 32.94 15.86 -10.98
CA LYS A 44 31.60 16.47 -11.13
C LYS A 44 30.71 16.22 -9.91
N THR A 45 30.53 14.95 -9.54
CA THR A 45 29.73 14.54 -8.38
C THR A 45 30.27 15.16 -7.09
N THR A 46 31.59 15.11 -6.88
CA THR A 46 32.23 15.72 -5.70
C THR A 46 32.01 17.23 -5.64
N LEU A 47 32.03 17.93 -6.78
CA LEU A 47 31.76 19.36 -6.84
C LEU A 47 30.28 19.69 -6.57
N ALA A 48 29.35 18.90 -7.11
CA ALA A 48 27.92 19.01 -6.80
C ALA A 48 27.66 18.79 -5.29
N GLU A 49 28.22 17.72 -4.71
CA GLU A 49 28.17 17.46 -3.27
C GLU A 49 28.83 18.57 -2.46
N SER A 50 29.91 19.18 -2.96
CA SER A 50 30.58 20.30 -2.27
C SER A 50 29.72 21.57 -2.24
N LEU A 51 29.00 21.87 -3.31
CA LEU A 51 28.02 22.96 -3.34
C LEU A 51 26.91 22.71 -2.32
N GLU A 52 26.40 21.48 -2.26
CA GLU A 52 25.42 21.06 -1.24
C GLU A 52 25.99 21.18 0.18
N TRP A 53 27.21 20.69 0.44
CA TRP A 53 27.86 20.79 1.75
C TRP A 53 28.14 22.23 2.19
N LEU A 54 28.35 23.16 1.27
CA LEU A 54 28.50 24.58 1.60
C LEU A 54 27.15 25.21 2.04
N CYS A 55 26.03 24.72 1.53
CA CYS A 55 24.68 25.09 1.97
C CYS A 55 24.27 24.36 3.27
N TRP A 56 24.56 23.06 3.38
CA TRP A 56 24.22 22.19 4.52
C TRP A 56 25.45 21.50 5.10
N PRO A 57 26.29 22.24 5.85
CA PRO A 57 27.56 21.75 6.39
C PRO A 57 27.43 20.49 7.24
N GLU A 58 26.35 20.36 8.01
CA GLU A 58 26.06 19.20 8.87
C GLU A 58 25.95 17.87 8.12
N THR A 59 25.71 17.92 6.80
CA THR A 59 25.66 16.73 5.94
C THR A 59 27.01 16.35 5.33
N ALA A 60 28.06 17.13 5.62
CA ALA A 60 29.41 16.87 5.14
C ALA A 60 30.05 15.66 5.84
N ASP A 61 30.79 14.85 5.09
CA ASP A 61 31.54 13.69 5.60
C ASP A 61 32.58 14.12 6.66
N GLU A 62 32.94 13.20 7.56
CA GLU A 62 33.88 13.39 8.68
C GLU A 62 35.32 13.76 8.24
N ARG A 63 35.60 13.76 6.94
CA ARG A 63 36.91 14.10 6.34
C ARG A 63 36.82 15.16 5.24
N THR A 64 35.78 15.99 5.28
CA THR A 64 35.55 17.04 4.29
C THR A 64 36.06 18.38 4.79
N SER A 65 36.83 19.06 3.95
CA SER A 65 37.35 20.42 4.16
C SER A 65 37.14 21.23 2.88
N LEU A 66 36.31 22.27 2.95
CA LEU A 66 35.87 23.07 1.81
C LEU A 66 35.86 24.56 2.16
N VAL A 67 36.07 25.39 1.16
CA VAL A 67 35.87 26.84 1.26
C VAL A 67 35.01 27.31 0.10
N GLY A 68 33.90 27.99 0.40
CA GLY A 68 33.05 28.64 -0.59
C GLY A 68 33.07 30.15 -0.43
N GLN A 69 33.15 30.88 -1.55
CA GLN A 69 32.78 32.28 -1.61
C GLN A 69 31.42 32.41 -2.29
N LEU A 70 30.47 33.05 -1.61
CA LEU A 70 29.13 33.29 -2.12
C LEU A 70 28.72 34.75 -1.94
N SER A 71 27.85 35.25 -2.80
CA SER A 71 27.18 36.53 -2.64
C SER A 71 25.71 36.33 -2.30
N LEU A 72 25.23 37.14 -1.36
CA LEU A 72 23.84 37.21 -0.94
C LEU A 72 23.52 38.67 -0.64
N ASN A 73 22.53 39.26 -1.30
CA ASN A 73 22.18 40.69 -1.17
C ASN A 73 23.31 41.69 -1.45
N GLY A 74 24.24 41.31 -2.33
CA GLY A 74 25.43 42.11 -2.61
C GLY A 74 26.44 42.15 -1.45
N GLU A 75 26.20 41.41 -0.37
CA GLU A 75 27.18 41.14 0.69
C GLU A 75 28.04 39.93 0.30
N SER A 76 29.34 39.98 0.61
CA SER A 76 30.26 38.88 0.33
C SER A 76 30.34 37.95 1.53
N TRP A 77 30.11 36.66 1.29
CA TRP A 77 30.13 35.62 2.29
C TRP A 77 31.23 34.61 1.99
N ARG A 78 31.92 34.19 3.04
CA ARG A 78 32.90 33.11 2.99
C ARG A 78 32.47 32.03 3.98
N VAL A 79 32.30 30.81 3.47
CA VAL A 79 31.90 29.64 4.24
C VAL A 79 33.05 28.64 4.25
N GLU A 80 33.57 28.34 5.43
CA GLU A 80 34.60 27.32 5.62
C GLU A 80 33.96 26.12 6.33
N VAL A 81 33.92 24.96 5.67
CA VAL A 81 33.33 23.73 6.20
C VAL A 81 34.44 22.74 6.53
N ASP A 82 34.55 22.34 7.79
CA ASP A 82 35.47 21.30 8.26
C ASP A 82 34.72 20.26 9.10
N ASN A 83 34.70 19.00 8.66
CA ASN A 83 34.11 17.84 9.35
C ASN A 83 32.70 18.11 9.91
N GLY A 84 31.79 18.59 9.06
CA GLY A 84 30.41 18.85 9.46
C GLY A 84 30.16 20.19 10.15
N ARG A 85 31.18 21.03 10.34
CA ARG A 85 31.06 22.33 11.01
C ARG A 85 31.41 23.46 10.07
N ALA A 86 30.53 24.46 9.98
CA ALA A 86 30.81 25.67 9.22
C ALA A 86 31.26 26.84 10.09
N ASN A 87 32.16 27.64 9.53
CA ASN A 87 32.49 28.97 9.98
C ASN A 87 32.09 29.97 8.90
N TYR A 88 31.21 30.91 9.25
CA TYR A 88 30.68 31.91 8.32
C TYR A 88 31.35 33.25 8.55
N GLN A 89 31.80 33.88 7.48
CA GLN A 89 32.26 35.27 7.48
C GLN A 89 31.44 36.08 6.50
N ARG A 90 31.03 37.28 6.93
CA ARG A 90 30.27 38.25 6.14
C ARG A 90 31.07 39.54 6.06
N ASP A 91 31.44 39.95 4.85
CA ASP A 91 32.38 41.05 4.57
C ASP A 91 33.67 40.96 5.41
N GLY A 92 34.16 39.74 5.64
CA GLY A 92 35.36 39.44 6.43
C GLY A 92 35.19 39.48 7.95
N GLN A 93 33.97 39.59 8.47
CA GLN A 93 33.65 39.49 9.91
C GLN A 93 32.90 38.22 10.23
N ALA A 94 33.17 37.60 11.39
CA ALA A 94 32.45 36.40 11.83
C ALA A 94 30.95 36.69 11.97
N ALA A 95 30.12 35.82 11.38
CA ALA A 95 28.67 35.95 11.37
C ALA A 95 28.00 34.58 11.65
N ASN A 96 26.70 34.59 11.89
CA ASN A 96 25.89 33.38 11.81
C ASN A 96 25.57 33.10 10.34
N GLY A 97 25.35 31.84 9.98
CA GLY A 97 24.99 31.45 8.62
C GLY A 97 23.67 32.09 8.15
N PRO A 98 23.46 32.17 6.82
CA PRO A 98 22.17 32.59 6.26
C PRO A 98 21.06 31.62 6.68
N ASN A 99 19.81 32.10 6.70
CA ASN A 99 18.66 31.27 7.04
C ASN A 99 18.32 30.36 5.85
N LEU A 100 18.81 29.12 5.88
CA LEU A 100 18.60 28.12 4.84
C LEU A 100 17.52 27.11 5.25
N PRO A 101 16.85 26.46 4.29
CA PRO A 101 15.96 25.33 4.58
C PRO A 101 16.71 24.20 5.30
N PRO A 102 16.01 23.34 6.04
CA PRO A 102 16.66 22.26 6.76
C PRO A 102 17.27 21.21 5.82
N ALA A 103 18.31 20.52 6.30
CA ALA A 103 19.14 19.61 5.50
C ALA A 103 18.43 18.38 4.93
N ASP A 104 17.31 17.96 5.53
CA ASP A 104 16.46 16.88 5.01
C ASP A 104 15.81 17.21 3.66
N GLN A 105 15.82 18.49 3.27
CA GLN A 105 15.30 18.97 1.99
C GLN A 105 16.37 19.14 0.90
N ARG A 106 17.65 18.88 1.22
CA ARG A 106 18.80 19.06 0.31
C ARG A 106 18.63 18.38 -1.04
N ASP A 107 18.17 17.12 -1.03
CA ASP A 107 18.05 16.29 -2.24
C ASP A 107 17.02 16.87 -3.25
N ARG A 108 16.22 17.85 -2.85
CA ARG A 108 15.27 18.57 -3.72
C ARG A 108 15.95 19.50 -4.71
N TYR A 109 17.13 20.02 -4.36
CA TYR A 109 17.91 20.97 -5.17
C TYR A 109 18.73 20.31 -6.27
N ARG A 110 18.89 18.98 -6.20
CA ARG A 110 19.52 18.16 -7.25
C ARG A 110 18.45 17.53 -8.15
N LEU A 111 18.37 18.04 -9.37
CA LEU A 111 17.37 17.66 -10.35
C LEU A 111 17.96 16.64 -11.35
N SER A 112 17.55 15.37 -11.23
CA SER A 112 17.71 14.33 -12.27
C SER A 112 16.39 14.19 -13.03
N LEU A 113 16.18 15.03 -14.05
CA LEU A 113 14.93 15.03 -14.84
C LEU A 113 14.74 13.75 -15.66
N HIS A 114 15.81 13.01 -15.94
CA HIS A 114 15.75 11.77 -16.72
C HIS A 114 15.10 10.60 -15.96
N ASP A 115 15.38 10.46 -14.66
CA ASP A 115 14.79 9.42 -13.80
C ASP A 115 13.26 9.59 -13.67
N LEU A 116 12.77 10.83 -13.78
CA LEU A 116 11.35 11.15 -13.72
C LEU A 116 10.61 10.79 -15.02
N LEU A 117 11.26 10.89 -16.18
CA LEU A 117 10.66 10.61 -17.49
C LEU A 117 10.81 9.14 -17.92
N GLN A 118 11.80 8.40 -17.40
CA GLN A 118 11.89 6.95 -17.65
C GLN A 118 10.74 6.16 -17.00
N ARG A 119 10.13 6.71 -15.93
CA ARG A 119 9.01 6.09 -15.21
C ARG A 119 7.69 6.09 -16.00
N ASP A 120 7.58 6.87 -17.09
CA ASP A 120 6.45 6.79 -18.03
C ASP A 120 6.28 5.38 -18.65
N ASN A 121 7.32 4.54 -18.63
CA ASN A 121 7.25 3.16 -19.14
C ASN A 121 6.62 2.16 -18.14
N ASN A 122 6.29 2.57 -16.91
CA ASN A 122 5.82 1.67 -15.83
C ASN A 122 4.29 1.71 -15.58
N ASN A 123 3.47 2.11 -16.56
CA ASN A 123 1.99 2.23 -16.44
C ASN A 123 1.50 3.25 -15.38
N GLU A 124 2.37 4.10 -14.83
CA GLU A 124 1.97 5.18 -13.91
C GLU A 124 1.43 6.38 -14.72
N SER A 125 0.25 6.92 -14.36
CA SER A 125 -0.31 8.10 -15.02
C SER A 125 0.48 9.37 -14.69
N PHE A 126 0.69 10.28 -15.65
CA PHE A 126 1.41 11.54 -15.44
C PHE A 126 0.82 12.39 -14.28
N ALA A 127 -0.49 12.30 -14.02
CA ALA A 127 -1.15 12.94 -12.87
C ALA A 127 -0.58 12.48 -11.50
N LYS A 128 -0.32 11.17 -11.32
CA LYS A 128 0.29 10.61 -10.10
C LYS A 128 1.72 11.11 -9.90
N ILE A 129 2.46 11.28 -10.99
CA ILE A 129 3.82 11.85 -10.96
C ILE A 129 3.77 13.29 -10.45
N ILE A 130 2.85 14.11 -10.99
CA ILE A 130 2.65 15.50 -10.55
C ILE A 130 2.20 15.56 -9.09
N GLU A 131 1.29 14.68 -8.66
CA GLU A 131 0.87 14.57 -7.28
C GLU A 131 2.05 14.27 -6.34
N ARG A 132 2.85 13.26 -6.68
CA ARG A 132 4.06 12.92 -5.92
C ARG A 132 5.04 14.08 -5.84
N GLU A 133 5.35 14.72 -6.97
CA GLU A 133 6.30 15.85 -6.98
C GLU A 133 5.76 17.07 -6.23
N SER A 134 4.44 17.31 -6.25
CA SER A 134 3.80 18.39 -5.47
C SER A 134 3.81 18.12 -3.95
N ALA A 135 3.91 16.86 -3.54
CA ALA A 135 4.11 16.42 -2.16
C ALA A 135 5.60 16.29 -1.80
N GLY A 136 6.50 16.84 -2.61
CA GLY A 136 7.93 16.72 -2.42
C GLY A 136 8.42 15.31 -2.73
N GLY A 137 8.07 14.74 -3.88
CA GLY A 137 8.71 13.58 -4.51
C GLY A 137 8.75 12.25 -3.73
N TYR A 138 8.15 12.14 -2.54
CA TYR A 138 8.07 10.89 -1.78
C TYR A 138 6.86 10.08 -2.19
N ASP A 139 7.05 8.78 -2.40
CA ASP A 139 5.98 7.85 -2.71
C ASP A 139 5.42 7.27 -1.40
N LEU A 140 4.41 7.94 -0.85
CA LEU A 140 3.77 7.53 0.41
C LEU A 140 3.10 6.15 0.28
N SER A 141 2.56 5.82 -0.90
CA SER A 141 1.97 4.50 -1.16
C SER A 141 3.05 3.40 -1.16
N ALA A 142 4.19 3.64 -1.80
CA ALA A 142 5.30 2.69 -1.73
C ALA A 142 5.88 2.56 -0.30
N ALA A 143 5.94 3.65 0.46
CA ALA A 143 6.36 3.62 1.86
C ALA A 143 5.37 2.84 2.72
N TYR A 144 4.06 3.04 2.51
CA TYR A 144 2.99 2.30 3.16
C TYR A 144 3.12 0.79 2.92
N ASP A 145 3.35 0.39 1.66
CA ASP A 145 3.51 -1.02 1.27
C ASP A 145 4.80 -1.63 1.84
N GLU A 146 5.95 -0.93 1.74
CA GLU A 146 7.26 -1.43 2.19
C GLU A 146 7.34 -1.54 3.73
N LEU A 147 6.67 -0.63 4.44
CA LEU A 147 6.57 -0.65 5.91
C LEU A 147 5.50 -1.62 6.42
N GLY A 148 4.71 -2.22 5.52
CA GLY A 148 3.70 -3.23 5.85
C GLY A 148 2.53 -2.67 6.66
N TYR A 149 2.14 -1.42 6.41
CA TYR A 149 0.98 -0.80 7.07
C TYR A 149 -0.33 -1.38 6.54
N SER A 150 -1.36 -1.37 7.39
CA SER A 150 -2.66 -1.94 7.06
C SER A 150 -3.75 -1.28 7.89
N ASP A 151 -4.87 -0.99 7.23
CA ASP A 151 -6.14 -0.52 7.83
C ASP A 151 -6.83 -1.53 8.77
N SER A 152 -6.32 -2.76 8.82
CA SER A 152 -6.95 -3.90 9.48
C SER A 152 -5.91 -4.75 10.23
N PRO A 153 -6.28 -5.37 11.36
CA PRO A 153 -5.41 -6.36 12.00
C PRO A 153 -5.14 -7.52 11.04
N SER A 154 -3.93 -8.09 11.09
CA SER A 154 -3.51 -9.09 10.13
C SER A 154 -4.41 -10.35 10.17
N ARG A 155 -5.20 -10.58 9.12
CA ARG A 155 -5.98 -11.82 8.95
C ARG A 155 -5.07 -13.06 8.76
N ALA A 156 -3.80 -12.84 8.41
CA ALA A 156 -2.81 -13.87 8.09
C ALA A 156 -2.44 -14.77 9.28
N ASN A 157 -2.64 -14.32 10.52
CA ASN A 157 -2.14 -15.02 11.72
C ASN A 157 -3.24 -15.55 12.63
N ARG A 158 -4.35 -16.03 12.05
CA ARG A 158 -5.37 -16.86 12.71
C ARG A 158 -4.72 -18.02 13.50
N ASN A 159 -3.59 -18.51 13.01
CA ASN A 159 -2.76 -19.53 13.65
C ASN A 159 -2.20 -19.10 15.02
N VAL A 160 -1.75 -17.85 15.21
CA VAL A 160 -1.20 -17.39 16.50
C VAL A 160 -2.30 -17.38 17.57
N VAL A 161 -3.48 -16.88 17.22
CA VAL A 161 -4.66 -16.91 18.10
C VAL A 161 -5.11 -18.35 18.38
N GLN A 162 -5.11 -19.22 17.35
CA GLN A 162 -5.45 -20.63 17.51
C GLN A 162 -4.43 -21.39 18.36
N ASN A 163 -3.14 -21.10 18.22
CA ASN A 163 -2.06 -21.68 19.02
C ASN A 163 -2.19 -21.25 20.49
N ALA A 164 -2.45 -19.96 20.77
CA ALA A 164 -2.70 -19.49 22.12
C ALA A 164 -3.94 -20.17 22.74
N LYS A 165 -5.05 -20.29 21.98
CA LYS A 165 -6.25 -21.03 22.42
C LYS A 165 -5.96 -22.52 22.63
N GLY A 166 -5.16 -23.13 21.77
CA GLY A 166 -4.72 -24.52 21.82
C GLY A 166 -3.89 -24.80 23.07
N ALA A 167 -2.83 -24.01 23.31
CA ALA A 167 -1.97 -24.15 24.48
C ALA A 167 -2.73 -23.94 25.80
N ILE A 168 -3.71 -23.03 25.85
CA ILE A 168 -4.61 -22.89 27.01
C ILE A 168 -5.47 -24.14 27.22
N ARG A 169 -5.94 -24.77 26.14
CA ARG A 169 -6.74 -26.00 26.19
C ARG A 169 -5.89 -27.18 26.66
N GLU A 170 -4.71 -27.37 26.08
CA GLU A 170 -3.75 -28.42 26.47
C GLU A 170 -3.37 -28.31 27.94
N LEU A 171 -3.16 -27.09 28.46
CA LEU A 171 -2.91 -26.88 29.89
C LEU A 171 -4.11 -27.29 30.77
N ARG A 172 -5.35 -27.08 30.29
CA ARG A 172 -6.56 -27.52 31.01
C ARG A 172 -6.69 -29.03 31.00
N GLU A 173 -6.44 -29.68 29.85
CA GLU A 173 -6.45 -31.13 29.69
C GLU A 173 -5.41 -31.78 30.60
N ALA A 174 -4.15 -31.33 30.53
CA ALA A 174 -3.07 -31.82 31.40
C ALA A 174 -3.37 -31.65 32.90
N ARG A 175 -4.12 -30.60 33.31
CA ARG A 175 -4.58 -30.43 34.69
C ARG A 175 -5.72 -31.37 35.07
N ASN A 176 -6.62 -31.67 34.13
CA ASN A 176 -7.71 -32.60 34.34
C ASN A 176 -7.19 -34.03 34.48
N ASP A 177 -6.24 -34.44 33.64
CA ASP A 177 -5.61 -35.77 33.71
C ASP A 177 -4.96 -36.01 35.07
N VAL A 178 -4.26 -35.00 35.60
CA VAL A 178 -3.69 -35.05 36.96
C VAL A 178 -4.77 -35.17 38.05
N SER A 179 -5.96 -34.62 37.82
CA SER A 179 -7.11 -34.73 38.73
C SER A 179 -7.77 -36.11 38.67
N GLU A 180 -7.91 -36.69 37.47
CA GLU A 180 -8.47 -38.04 37.26
C GLU A 180 -7.55 -39.11 37.86
N LEU A 181 -6.24 -39.03 37.63
CA LEU A 181 -5.24 -39.91 38.24
C LEU A 181 -5.28 -39.87 39.79
N ARG A 182 -5.62 -38.72 40.39
CA ARG A 182 -5.82 -38.62 41.86
C ARG A 182 -7.07 -39.35 42.32
N GLN A 183 -8.12 -39.43 41.50
CA GLN A 183 -9.33 -40.20 41.83
C GLN A 183 -9.06 -41.71 41.73
N GLU A 184 -8.38 -42.16 40.67
CA GLU A 184 -7.99 -43.56 40.47
C GLU A 184 -7.03 -44.06 41.56
N GLN A 185 -6.12 -43.20 42.03
CA GLN A 185 -5.24 -43.51 43.15
C GLN A 185 -6.02 -43.84 44.44
N ASN A 186 -7.18 -43.20 44.65
CA ASN A 186 -8.04 -43.49 45.81
C ASN A 186 -8.79 -44.83 45.66
N GLU A 187 -9.18 -45.19 44.43
CA GLU A 187 -9.88 -46.45 44.11
C GLU A 187 -8.99 -47.70 44.27
N LEU A 188 -7.69 -47.54 44.07
CA LEU A 188 -6.70 -48.62 44.16
C LEU A 188 -6.65 -49.31 45.54
N SER A 189 -7.07 -48.63 46.60
CA SER A 189 -7.20 -49.21 47.94
C SER A 189 -8.36 -50.22 48.04
N ARG A 190 -9.47 -49.94 47.36
CA ARG A 190 -10.67 -50.79 47.33
C ARG A 190 -10.47 -52.01 46.44
N LEU A 191 -9.82 -51.85 45.28
CA LEU A 191 -9.53 -52.95 44.35
C LEU A 191 -8.59 -54.00 44.98
N ARG A 192 -7.60 -53.57 45.77
CA ARG A 192 -6.70 -54.50 46.51
C ARG A 192 -7.46 -55.41 47.48
N SER A 193 -8.42 -54.86 48.21
CA SER A 193 -9.23 -55.63 49.15
C SER A 193 -10.13 -56.66 48.44
N LYS A 194 -10.59 -56.37 47.22
CA LYS A 194 -11.37 -57.31 46.42
C LYS A 194 -10.50 -58.42 45.83
N LEU A 195 -9.30 -58.09 45.34
CA LEU A 195 -8.35 -59.07 44.80
C LEU A 195 -7.96 -60.12 45.86
N GLU A 196 -7.78 -59.70 47.12
CA GLU A 196 -7.48 -60.61 48.24
C GLU A 196 -8.64 -61.56 48.55
N ALA A 197 -9.89 -61.09 48.45
CA ALA A 197 -11.08 -61.95 48.60
C ALA A 197 -11.26 -62.95 47.44
N ALA A 198 -11.02 -62.52 46.19
CA ALA A 198 -11.08 -63.38 45.01
C ALA A 198 -10.01 -64.50 45.07
N ARG A 199 -8.81 -64.19 45.57
CA ARG A 199 -7.74 -65.18 45.80
C ARG A 199 -8.16 -66.29 46.76
N HIS A 200 -8.77 -65.93 47.89
CA HIS A 200 -9.26 -66.92 48.85
C HIS A 200 -10.38 -67.79 48.29
N ALA A 201 -11.23 -67.24 47.41
CA ALA A 201 -12.26 -68.02 46.73
C ALA A 201 -11.68 -69.03 45.73
N GLN A 202 -10.59 -68.67 45.02
CA GLN A 202 -9.86 -69.57 44.12
C GLN A 202 -9.29 -70.79 44.87
N GLU A 203 -8.67 -70.56 46.03
CA GLU A 203 -8.11 -71.63 46.88
C GLU A 203 -9.21 -72.57 47.40
N ARG A 204 -10.41 -72.05 47.70
CA ARG A 204 -11.57 -72.85 48.15
C ARG A 204 -12.23 -73.66 47.02
N ALA A 205 -12.30 -73.11 45.80
CA ALA A 205 -12.85 -73.80 44.64
C ALA A 205 -12.02 -75.05 44.29
N GLU A 206 -10.69 -74.98 44.38
CA GLU A 206 -9.83 -76.11 44.09
C GLU A 206 -10.01 -77.27 45.08
N LEU A 207 -10.15 -76.96 46.37
CA LEU A 207 -10.48 -77.96 47.40
C LEU A 207 -11.82 -78.68 47.12
N LEU A 208 -12.84 -77.94 46.66
CA LEU A 208 -14.16 -78.50 46.35
C LEU A 208 -14.15 -79.37 45.09
N LYS A 209 -13.33 -79.07 44.08
CA LYS A 209 -13.14 -79.93 42.90
C LYS A 209 -12.59 -81.30 43.27
N GLN A 210 -11.56 -81.33 44.11
CA GLN A 210 -10.96 -82.58 44.57
C GLN A 210 -11.96 -83.44 45.39
N ALA A 211 -12.87 -82.80 46.13
CA ALA A 211 -13.93 -83.49 46.86
C ALA A 211 -14.95 -84.17 45.92
N ILE A 212 -15.29 -83.52 44.79
CA ILE A 212 -16.17 -84.07 43.76
C ILE A 212 -15.51 -85.25 43.04
N ASP A 213 -14.23 -85.13 42.67
CA ASP A 213 -13.48 -86.17 41.94
C ASP A 213 -13.42 -87.49 42.74
N TYR A 214 -13.17 -87.41 44.05
CA TYR A 214 -13.22 -88.56 44.95
C TYR A 214 -14.60 -89.23 44.98
N ALA A 215 -15.67 -88.43 45.07
CA ALA A 215 -17.04 -88.94 45.14
C ALA A 215 -17.48 -89.63 43.82
N GLN A 216 -16.99 -89.16 42.67
CA GLN A 216 -17.26 -89.77 41.36
C GLN A 216 -16.49 -91.10 41.17
N ALA A 217 -15.20 -91.13 41.49
CA ALA A 217 -14.37 -92.33 41.33
C ALA A 217 -14.89 -93.53 42.14
N ARG A 218 -15.51 -93.27 43.29
CA ARG A 218 -16.17 -94.30 44.11
C ARG A 218 -17.38 -94.95 43.41
N ASN A 219 -18.15 -94.18 42.64
CA ASN A 219 -19.34 -94.68 41.95
C ASN A 219 -18.99 -95.51 40.69
N GLU A 220 -17.90 -95.18 39.99
CA GLU A 220 -17.47 -95.88 38.76
C GLU A 220 -16.96 -97.30 39.04
N LEU A 221 -16.20 -97.50 40.12
CA LEU A 221 -15.70 -98.81 40.54
C LEU A 221 -16.83 -99.82 40.75
N ALA A 222 -17.96 -99.38 41.32
CA ALA A 222 -19.12 -100.24 41.57
C ALA A 222 -19.84 -100.69 40.29
N GLN A 223 -19.71 -99.96 39.17
CA GLN A 223 -20.38 -100.30 37.90
C GLN A 223 -19.57 -101.26 37.03
N ALA A 224 -18.25 -101.13 37.01
CA ALA A 224 -17.37 -101.97 36.18
C ALA A 224 -17.42 -103.46 36.59
N GLU A 225 -17.49 -103.75 37.89
CA GLU A 225 -17.54 -105.12 38.42
C GLU A 225 -18.80 -105.91 37.99
N SER A 226 -19.87 -105.22 37.56
CA SER A 226 -21.14 -105.84 37.17
C SER A 226 -21.20 -106.33 35.72
N ARG A 227 -20.29 -105.91 34.82
CA ARG A 227 -20.38 -106.17 33.37
C ARG A 227 -19.58 -107.40 32.88
N LEU A 228 -18.61 -107.88 33.66
CA LEU A 228 -17.68 -108.95 33.25
C LEU A 228 -18.32 -110.37 33.26
N ASP A 229 -19.50 -110.54 33.86
CA ASP A 229 -20.13 -111.85 34.11
C ASP A 229 -20.96 -112.44 32.93
N GLU A 230 -20.90 -111.89 31.69
CA GLU A 230 -21.89 -112.16 30.61
C GLU A 230 -21.45 -112.93 29.30
N PHE A 231 -20.23 -113.47 29.09
CA PHE A 231 -19.78 -114.04 27.76
C PHE A 231 -19.41 -115.58 27.65
N PRO A 232 -19.52 -116.30 26.47
CA PRO A 232 -19.26 -117.78 26.26
C PRO A 232 -18.11 -118.25 25.28
N ASP A 233 -17.69 -119.54 25.32
CA ASP A 233 -16.35 -120.10 24.90
C ASP A 233 -16.06 -120.61 23.43
N ILE A 234 -16.85 -120.38 22.36
CA ILE A 234 -16.66 -121.09 21.04
C ILE A 234 -15.90 -120.32 19.93
N LEU A 235 -15.33 -119.15 20.22
CA LEU A 235 -14.83 -118.20 19.21
C LEU A 235 -13.35 -118.35 18.77
N ASP A 236 -12.82 -119.58 18.72
CA ASP A 236 -11.37 -119.85 18.56
C ASP A 236 -10.93 -120.31 17.13
N GLN A 237 -11.77 -120.24 16.08
CA GLN A 237 -11.48 -120.89 14.75
C GLN A 237 -11.99 -120.18 13.44
N VAL A 238 -11.92 -118.84 13.29
CA VAL A 238 -12.27 -118.10 12.03
C VAL A 238 -11.11 -117.14 11.64
N ASP A 239 -10.79 -116.97 10.34
CA ASP A 239 -9.76 -116.04 9.77
C ASP A 239 -10.41 -114.98 8.83
N ASP A 240 -9.78 -113.80 8.66
CA ASP A 240 -10.45 -112.47 8.56
C ASP A 240 -10.43 -111.71 7.18
N ASP A 241 -10.00 -112.25 6.01
CA ASP A 241 -9.68 -111.39 4.83
C ASP A 241 -10.45 -111.59 3.49
N GLU A 242 -11.36 -112.57 3.34
CA GLU A 242 -12.05 -112.77 2.05
C GLU A 242 -13.11 -111.70 1.66
N ILE A 243 -13.64 -110.94 2.61
CA ILE A 243 -14.65 -109.89 2.38
C ILE A 243 -14.06 -108.60 1.77
N GLU A 244 -12.77 -108.33 1.96
CA GLU A 244 -12.14 -107.06 1.56
C GLU A 244 -11.97 -106.89 0.04
N ARG A 245 -11.87 -107.99 -0.71
CA ARG A 245 -11.66 -107.94 -2.17
C ARG A 245 -12.93 -107.64 -2.96
N VAL A 246 -14.10 -108.07 -2.48
CA VAL A 246 -15.39 -107.67 -3.05
C VAL A 246 -15.66 -106.19 -2.78
N ARG A 247 -15.40 -105.77 -1.54
CA ARG A 247 -15.53 -104.37 -1.11
C ARG A 247 -14.72 -103.38 -1.97
N SER A 248 -13.56 -103.76 -2.49
CA SER A 248 -12.74 -102.86 -3.34
C SER A 248 -13.33 -102.58 -4.72
N ILE A 249 -13.96 -103.55 -5.38
CA ILE A 249 -14.56 -103.36 -6.72
C ILE A 249 -15.89 -102.59 -6.60
N GLU A 250 -16.64 -102.86 -5.55
CA GLU A 250 -17.85 -102.09 -5.21
C GLU A 250 -17.50 -100.66 -4.79
N ALA A 251 -16.38 -100.43 -4.08
CA ALA A 251 -15.91 -99.09 -3.75
C ALA A 251 -15.60 -98.23 -4.99
N ASP A 252 -15.02 -98.81 -6.04
CA ASP A 252 -14.74 -98.07 -7.29
C ASP A 252 -16.02 -97.79 -8.11
N LEU A 253 -17.00 -98.71 -8.11
CA LEU A 253 -18.34 -98.49 -8.67
C LEU A 253 -19.10 -97.40 -7.93
N ASP A 254 -19.04 -97.44 -6.61
CA ASP A 254 -19.60 -96.41 -5.73
C ASP A 254 -18.89 -95.07 -5.96
N GLU A 255 -17.56 -95.03 -6.16
CA GLU A 255 -16.83 -93.78 -6.40
C GLU A 255 -17.29 -93.08 -7.68
N TRP A 256 -17.43 -93.80 -8.79
CA TRP A 256 -17.85 -93.20 -10.07
C TRP A 256 -19.35 -92.91 -10.12
N THR A 257 -20.18 -93.73 -9.49
CA THR A 257 -21.62 -93.46 -9.31
C THR A 257 -21.80 -92.22 -8.45
N LYS A 258 -21.06 -92.13 -7.34
CA LYS A 258 -21.01 -90.94 -6.49
C LYS A 258 -20.51 -89.71 -7.25
N LYS A 259 -19.49 -89.80 -8.11
CA LYS A 259 -19.07 -88.66 -8.96
C LYS A 259 -20.15 -88.21 -9.94
N LYS A 260 -20.94 -89.13 -10.50
CA LYS A 260 -22.07 -88.80 -11.38
C LYS A 260 -23.19 -88.13 -10.59
N ASP A 261 -23.55 -88.70 -9.44
CA ASP A 261 -24.60 -88.18 -8.56
C ASP A 261 -24.20 -86.82 -7.96
N ASP A 262 -22.93 -86.64 -7.57
CA ASP A 262 -22.37 -85.38 -7.09
C ASP A 262 -22.37 -84.32 -8.21
N ALA A 263 -22.10 -84.70 -9.46
CA ALA A 263 -22.19 -83.79 -10.60
C ALA A 263 -23.65 -83.45 -10.95
N GLU A 264 -24.59 -84.40 -10.86
CA GLU A 264 -26.03 -84.17 -11.04
C GLU A 264 -26.60 -83.27 -9.94
N LYS A 265 -26.14 -83.47 -8.71
CA LYS A 265 -26.42 -82.60 -7.58
C LYS A 265 -25.81 -81.22 -7.80
N THR A 266 -24.55 -81.11 -8.18
CA THR A 266 -23.90 -79.82 -8.49
C THR A 266 -24.60 -79.07 -9.61
N LYS A 267 -25.08 -79.78 -10.63
CA LYS A 267 -25.89 -79.20 -11.72
C LYS A 267 -27.22 -78.66 -11.18
N THR A 268 -27.92 -79.44 -10.37
CA THR A 268 -29.19 -79.03 -9.75
C THR A 268 -28.97 -77.84 -8.81
N ASP A 269 -27.97 -77.92 -7.92
CA ASP A 269 -27.56 -76.86 -7.00
C ASP A 269 -27.13 -75.60 -7.77
N ALA A 270 -26.48 -75.72 -8.93
CA ALA A 270 -26.13 -74.58 -9.77
C ALA A 270 -27.35 -73.95 -10.45
N GLN A 271 -28.34 -74.76 -10.88
CA GLN A 271 -29.60 -74.25 -11.42
C GLN A 271 -30.46 -73.58 -10.34
N GLU A 272 -30.48 -74.13 -9.13
CA GLU A 272 -31.13 -73.53 -7.96
C GLU A 272 -30.43 -72.21 -7.60
N ARG A 273 -29.09 -72.19 -7.50
CA ARG A 273 -28.32 -70.95 -7.26
C ARG A 273 -28.54 -69.89 -8.34
N LEU A 274 -28.67 -70.28 -9.62
CA LEU A 274 -29.01 -69.33 -10.69
C LEU A 274 -30.42 -68.77 -10.51
N ALA A 275 -31.40 -69.60 -10.15
CA ALA A 275 -32.76 -69.15 -9.87
C ALA A 275 -32.85 -68.25 -8.62
N GLU A 276 -31.99 -68.48 -7.61
CA GLU A 276 -31.89 -67.68 -6.39
C GLU A 276 -31.23 -66.31 -6.60
N THR A 277 -30.49 -66.11 -7.69
CA THR A 277 -29.80 -64.82 -7.94
C THR A 277 -30.75 -63.67 -8.27
N ASP A 278 -32.02 -63.95 -8.65
CA ASP A 278 -33.06 -62.95 -8.98
C ASP A 278 -32.59 -61.88 -9.99
N LEU A 279 -31.68 -62.24 -10.90
CA LEU A 279 -31.16 -61.37 -11.96
C LEU A 279 -31.68 -61.82 -13.35
N PRO A 280 -31.74 -60.92 -14.35
CA PRO A 280 -32.10 -61.29 -15.72
C PRO A 280 -31.15 -62.36 -16.31
N GLU A 281 -31.65 -63.24 -17.18
CA GLU A 281 -30.85 -64.31 -17.81
C GLU A 281 -29.61 -63.79 -18.56
N ASP A 282 -29.68 -62.58 -19.13
CA ASP A 282 -28.56 -61.91 -19.83
C ASP A 282 -27.59 -61.15 -18.89
N GLY A 283 -27.91 -61.03 -17.60
CA GLY A 283 -27.09 -60.33 -16.58
C GLY A 283 -27.25 -58.80 -16.57
N LEU A 284 -26.39 -58.12 -15.80
CA LEU A 284 -26.37 -56.66 -15.75
C LEU A 284 -25.80 -56.03 -17.05
N PRO A 285 -26.34 -54.88 -17.51
CA PRO A 285 -25.74 -54.13 -18.62
C PRO A 285 -24.29 -53.73 -18.34
N THR A 286 -23.41 -53.84 -19.34
CA THR A 286 -21.98 -53.50 -19.21
C THR A 286 -21.78 -52.06 -18.68
N GLY A 287 -20.97 -51.91 -17.63
CA GLY A 287 -20.68 -50.61 -16.99
C GLY A 287 -21.75 -50.10 -16.00
N ARG A 288 -22.81 -50.88 -15.71
CA ARG A 288 -23.87 -50.49 -14.77
C ARG A 288 -23.35 -50.28 -13.34
N ILE A 289 -22.50 -51.18 -12.85
CA ILE A 289 -21.92 -51.11 -11.51
C ILE A 289 -21.00 -49.89 -11.39
N ASP A 290 -20.20 -49.60 -12.39
CA ASP A 290 -19.29 -48.43 -12.39
C ASP A 290 -20.06 -47.11 -12.37
N HIS A 291 -21.17 -47.01 -13.12
CA HIS A 291 -22.05 -45.83 -13.07
C HIS A 291 -22.72 -45.68 -11.70
N LEU A 292 -23.19 -46.77 -11.09
CA LEU A 292 -23.74 -46.72 -9.73
C LEU A 292 -22.69 -46.31 -8.68
N LYS A 293 -21.44 -46.76 -8.83
CA LYS A 293 -20.30 -46.33 -8.00
C LYS A 293 -20.03 -44.83 -8.17
N ALA A 294 -20.06 -44.30 -9.39
CA ALA A 294 -19.92 -42.86 -9.64
C ALA A 294 -21.03 -42.02 -8.99
N LEU A 295 -22.31 -42.43 -9.13
CA LEU A 295 -23.44 -41.72 -8.49
C LEU A 295 -23.39 -41.78 -6.95
N ARG A 296 -22.88 -42.89 -6.39
CA ARG A 296 -22.58 -42.98 -4.96
C ARG A 296 -21.46 -42.01 -4.57
N ASP A 297 -20.39 -41.92 -5.35
CA ASP A 297 -19.26 -41.02 -5.08
C ASP A 297 -19.71 -39.55 -5.12
N ASP A 298 -20.59 -39.19 -6.06
CA ASP A 298 -21.21 -37.85 -6.11
C ASP A 298 -22.05 -37.58 -4.84
N LEU A 299 -22.83 -38.56 -4.38
CA LEU A 299 -23.60 -38.45 -3.13
C LEU A 299 -22.70 -38.32 -1.90
N ASP A 300 -21.59 -39.04 -1.85
CA ASP A 300 -20.63 -39.01 -0.76
C ASP A 300 -19.88 -37.66 -0.72
N ALA A 301 -19.42 -37.17 -1.88
CA ALA A 301 -18.77 -35.87 -2.02
C ALA A 301 -19.70 -34.70 -1.67
N ALA A 302 -20.97 -34.76 -2.08
CA ALA A 302 -21.97 -33.76 -1.66
C ALA A 302 -22.23 -33.82 -0.16
N GLY A 303 -22.25 -35.02 0.45
CA GLY A 303 -22.37 -35.19 1.90
C GLY A 303 -21.16 -34.70 2.68
N ASP A 304 -19.94 -34.90 2.17
CA ASP A 304 -18.70 -34.33 2.72
C ASP A 304 -18.73 -32.80 2.67
N ARG A 305 -19.11 -32.24 1.51
CA ARG A 305 -19.22 -30.78 1.32
C ARG A 305 -20.26 -30.16 2.24
N LYS A 306 -21.40 -30.84 2.45
CA LYS A 306 -22.41 -30.41 3.43
C LYS A 306 -21.82 -30.36 4.84
N ARG A 307 -21.10 -31.41 5.27
CA ARG A 307 -20.47 -31.45 6.60
C ARG A 307 -19.41 -30.37 6.79
N GLU A 308 -18.65 -30.05 5.74
CA GLU A 308 -17.71 -28.92 5.74
C GLU A 308 -18.44 -27.59 5.93
N LEU A 309 -19.46 -27.31 5.11
CA LEU A 309 -20.27 -26.10 5.20
C LEU A 309 -21.02 -25.98 6.54
N GLU A 310 -21.50 -27.08 7.13
CA GLU A 310 -22.09 -27.10 8.46
C GLU A 310 -21.06 -26.77 9.56
N GLY A 311 -19.80 -27.18 9.36
CA GLY A 311 -18.68 -26.80 10.22
C GLY A 311 -18.37 -25.31 10.13
N ASP A 312 -18.26 -24.78 8.91
CA ASP A 312 -18.05 -23.37 8.63
C ASP A 312 -19.22 -22.53 9.18
N LEU A 313 -20.46 -22.97 8.99
CA LEU A 313 -21.66 -22.34 9.54
C LEU A 313 -21.59 -22.28 11.07
N ALA A 314 -21.19 -23.36 11.75
CA ALA A 314 -21.04 -23.37 13.20
C ALA A 314 -19.91 -22.46 13.70
N ASP A 315 -18.88 -22.22 12.90
CA ASP A 315 -17.82 -21.24 13.18
C ASP A 315 -18.31 -19.80 12.94
N ALA A 316 -19.02 -19.54 11.84
CA ALA A 316 -19.63 -18.24 11.51
C ALA A 316 -20.71 -17.86 12.53
N GLU A 317 -21.57 -18.79 12.95
CA GLU A 317 -22.55 -18.58 14.02
C GLU A 317 -21.89 -18.23 15.36
N ARG A 318 -20.75 -18.85 15.67
CA ARG A 318 -19.95 -18.50 16.85
C ARG A 318 -19.33 -17.11 16.74
N GLN A 319 -18.83 -16.74 15.58
CA GLN A 319 -18.29 -15.40 15.31
C GLN A 319 -19.40 -14.36 15.44
N ARG A 320 -20.54 -14.55 14.78
CA ARG A 320 -21.74 -13.70 14.88
C ARG A 320 -22.21 -13.55 16.33
N LYS A 321 -22.22 -14.64 17.10
CA LYS A 321 -22.58 -14.59 18.53
C LYS A 321 -21.55 -13.79 19.34
N THR A 322 -20.26 -13.97 19.09
CA THR A 322 -19.18 -13.23 19.78
C THR A 322 -19.27 -11.74 19.45
N ALA A 323 -19.42 -11.40 18.16
CA ALA A 323 -19.61 -10.02 17.71
C ALA A 323 -20.86 -9.39 18.36
N ARG A 324 -21.95 -10.16 18.54
CA ARG A 324 -23.15 -9.69 19.24
C ARG A 324 -22.91 -9.41 20.72
N GLU A 325 -22.13 -10.25 21.40
CA GLU A 325 -21.74 -10.07 22.81
C GLU A 325 -20.84 -8.83 22.99
N ASP A 326 -20.05 -8.49 21.96
CA ASP A 326 -19.17 -7.32 21.95
C ASP A 326 -19.89 -6.00 21.65
N ILE A 327 -21.15 -6.03 21.17
CA ILE A 327 -21.97 -4.82 20.98
C ILE A 327 -22.60 -4.44 22.34
N PRO A 328 -22.24 -3.31 22.96
CA PRO A 328 -22.75 -2.87 24.27
C PRO A 328 -24.17 -2.27 24.20
N LEU A 329 -25.00 -2.73 23.25
CA LEU A 329 -26.37 -2.27 23.03
C LEU A 329 -27.37 -3.42 23.25
N ASP A 330 -28.50 -3.09 23.87
CA ASP A 330 -29.64 -3.98 24.05
C ASP A 330 -30.62 -3.84 22.85
N VAL A 331 -30.10 -4.09 21.65
CA VAL A 331 -30.84 -4.02 20.37
C VAL A 331 -31.17 -5.42 19.87
N ASP A 332 -32.36 -5.62 19.33
CA ASP A 332 -32.76 -6.92 18.79
C ASP A 332 -32.00 -7.21 17.48
N THR A 333 -31.79 -8.49 17.24
CA THR A 333 -31.01 -9.03 16.12
C THR A 333 -31.56 -8.61 14.76
N GLY A 334 -32.88 -8.45 14.64
CA GLY A 334 -33.52 -8.01 13.39
C GLY A 334 -33.28 -6.54 13.08
N ASP A 335 -33.24 -5.69 14.10
CA ASP A 335 -33.02 -4.25 13.93
C ASP A 335 -31.58 -3.95 13.48
N LEU A 336 -30.61 -4.80 13.84
CA LEU A 336 -29.22 -4.68 13.41
C LEU A 336 -29.02 -4.95 11.91
N VAL A 337 -29.90 -5.74 11.29
CA VAL A 337 -29.84 -6.04 9.84
C VAL A 337 -30.40 -4.88 9.01
N ASP A 338 -31.43 -4.20 9.53
CA ASP A 338 -32.10 -3.09 8.86
C ASP A 338 -31.34 -1.74 8.98
N LEU A 339 -30.22 -1.70 9.69
CA LEU A 339 -29.34 -0.53 9.76
C LEU A 339 -28.62 -0.31 8.43
N GLU A 340 -28.73 0.90 7.86
CA GLU A 340 -27.95 1.28 6.68
C GLU A 340 -26.45 1.10 6.97
N PRO A 341 -25.68 0.40 6.11
CA PRO A 341 -24.27 0.14 6.37
C PRO A 341 -23.49 1.46 6.41
N VAL A 342 -23.03 1.85 7.59
CA VAL A 342 -22.04 2.92 7.72
C VAL A 342 -20.71 2.36 7.28
N THR A 343 -20.04 2.97 6.31
CA THR A 343 -18.72 2.49 5.90
C THR A 343 -17.70 2.72 7.01
N TRP A 344 -16.78 1.78 7.23
CA TRP A 344 -15.65 1.94 8.17
C TRP A 344 -14.93 3.28 7.97
N LYS A 345 -14.79 3.72 6.72
CA LYS A 345 -14.23 5.03 6.34
C LYS A 345 -14.94 6.23 6.98
N THR A 346 -16.26 6.16 7.15
CA THR A 346 -17.04 7.23 7.80
C THR A 346 -16.84 7.22 9.32
N VAL A 347 -16.80 6.02 9.91
CA VAL A 347 -16.58 5.83 11.35
C VAL A 347 -15.17 6.22 11.77
N SER A 348 -14.15 5.86 10.99
CA SER A 348 -12.75 6.21 11.25
C SER A 348 -12.50 7.71 11.07
N LYS A 349 -13.09 8.33 10.04
CA LYS A 349 -13.04 9.78 9.83
C LYS A 349 -13.63 10.54 11.02
N PHE A 350 -14.83 10.19 11.46
CA PHE A 350 -15.47 10.80 12.65
C PHE A 350 -14.60 10.68 13.91
N ALA A 351 -14.03 9.49 14.18
CA ALA A 351 -13.17 9.28 15.35
C ALA A 351 -11.89 10.13 15.31
N ARG A 352 -11.28 10.27 14.13
CA ARG A 352 -10.09 11.11 13.90
C ARG A 352 -10.42 12.60 14.09
N GLU A 353 -11.51 13.08 13.48
CA GLU A 353 -11.93 14.47 13.56
C GLU A 353 -12.31 14.86 14.99
N ALA A 354 -12.98 13.97 15.73
CA ALA A 354 -13.31 14.20 17.14
C ALA A 354 -12.07 14.32 18.03
N GLU A 355 -11.07 13.44 17.86
CA GLU A 355 -9.83 13.49 18.64
C GLU A 355 -8.98 14.72 18.28
N ALA A 356 -8.86 15.03 16.99
CA ALA A 356 -8.13 16.21 16.51
C ALA A 356 -8.74 17.50 17.09
N LEU A 357 -10.06 17.64 17.02
CA LEU A 357 -10.78 18.80 17.54
C LEU A 357 -10.65 18.91 19.07
N GLN A 358 -10.67 17.78 19.79
CA GLN A 358 -10.44 17.77 21.23
C GLN A 358 -9.00 18.19 21.59
N SER A 359 -8.00 17.66 20.87
CA SER A 359 -6.59 18.01 21.07
C SER A 359 -6.32 19.48 20.75
N GLU A 360 -6.93 20.00 19.68
CA GLU A 360 -6.82 21.40 19.28
C GLU A 360 -7.46 22.33 20.30
N ARG A 361 -8.62 21.93 20.87
CA ARG A 361 -9.24 22.60 22.02
C ARG A 361 -8.33 22.64 23.22
N GLU A 362 -7.80 21.50 23.66
CA GLU A 362 -6.95 21.41 24.85
C GLU A 362 -5.65 22.22 24.68
N THR A 363 -5.07 22.18 23.48
CA THR A 363 -3.90 22.97 23.10
C THR A 363 -4.22 24.46 23.12
N ARG A 364 -5.33 24.87 22.52
CA ARG A 364 -5.77 26.27 22.51
C ARG A 364 -6.07 26.77 23.92
N ASP A 365 -6.80 26.01 24.72
CA ASP A 365 -7.06 26.29 26.13
C ASP A 365 -5.77 26.46 26.93
N ALA A 366 -4.76 25.63 26.66
CA ALA A 366 -3.44 25.74 27.27
C ALA A 366 -2.70 27.00 26.81
N VAL A 367 -2.81 27.38 25.54
CA VAL A 367 -2.20 28.60 24.97
C VAL A 367 -2.92 29.85 25.46
N GLU A 368 -4.26 29.88 25.52
CA GLU A 368 -5.04 30.99 26.09
C GLU A 368 -4.65 31.23 27.56
N ARG A 369 -4.58 30.16 28.38
CA ARG A 369 -4.09 30.25 29.77
C ARG A 369 -2.65 30.77 29.87
N LEU A 370 -1.79 30.44 28.90
CA LEU A 370 -0.42 30.94 28.84
C LEU A 370 -0.36 32.44 28.47
N LEU A 371 -1.37 32.93 27.74
CA LEU A 371 -1.46 34.30 27.23
C LEU A 371 -2.25 35.26 28.13
N GLU A 372 -2.97 34.77 29.14
CA GLU A 372 -3.75 35.57 30.10
C GLU A 372 -2.90 36.48 31.01
N ASP A 373 -1.63 36.13 31.27
CA ASP A 373 -0.76 36.87 32.20
C ASP A 373 0.13 37.92 31.49
N GLY A 374 -0.45 39.05 31.09
CA GLY A 374 0.33 40.16 30.53
C GLY A 374 -0.36 41.51 30.56
N GLU A 375 -0.26 42.23 31.68
CA GLU A 375 -0.52 43.68 31.68
C GLU A 375 0.47 44.39 30.73
N GLN A 376 0.01 45.42 30.02
CA GLN A 376 0.91 46.27 29.23
C GLN A 376 1.91 46.96 30.18
N PRO A 377 3.24 46.82 29.97
CA PRO A 377 4.21 47.46 30.85
C PRO A 377 4.08 48.99 30.76
N GLU A 378 3.91 49.71 31.88
CA GLU A 378 4.15 51.16 31.91
C GLU A 378 5.64 51.41 32.21
N PRO A 379 6.32 52.35 31.52
CA PRO A 379 5.83 53.39 30.60
C PRO A 379 5.83 52.97 29.11
N ASP A 380 5.25 53.80 28.22
CA ASP A 380 5.05 53.52 26.79
C ASP A 380 6.36 53.34 25.99
N LEU A 381 6.34 52.41 25.02
CA LEU A 381 7.49 52.07 24.16
C LEU A 381 8.18 53.29 23.51
N PRO A 382 7.44 54.29 22.96
CA PRO A 382 8.08 55.49 22.41
C PRO A 382 8.82 56.34 23.44
N THR A 383 8.42 56.30 24.72
CA THR A 383 9.11 57.01 25.80
C THR A 383 10.37 56.28 26.23
N LEU A 384 10.33 54.94 26.30
CA LEU A 384 11.52 54.11 26.58
C LEU A 384 12.59 54.26 25.49
N GLN A 385 12.21 54.26 24.21
CA GLN A 385 13.14 54.45 23.07
C GLN A 385 13.77 55.84 23.05
N ARG A 386 12.98 56.90 23.33
CA ARG A 386 13.52 58.27 23.45
C ARG A 386 14.51 58.41 24.61
N ALA A 387 14.26 57.69 25.70
CA ALA A 387 15.13 57.67 26.87
C ALA A 387 16.43 56.90 26.61
N SER A 388 16.37 55.71 26.00
CA SER A 388 17.58 54.96 25.64
C SER A 388 18.46 55.76 24.68
N GLN A 389 17.89 56.34 23.63
CA GLN A 389 18.61 57.17 22.65
C GLN A 389 19.32 58.36 23.32
N SER A 390 18.66 59.03 24.28
CA SER A 390 19.26 60.15 25.02
C SER A 390 20.47 59.73 25.88
N LEU A 391 20.48 58.51 26.42
CA LEU A 391 21.61 57.96 27.18
C LEU A 391 22.76 57.50 26.27
N GLU A 392 22.47 56.95 25.09
CA GLU A 392 23.49 56.56 24.10
C GLU A 392 24.25 57.78 23.57
N GLU A 393 23.53 58.85 23.25
CA GLU A 393 24.13 60.10 22.81
C GLU A 393 24.95 60.75 23.93
N TRP A 394 24.53 60.61 25.19
CA TRP A 394 25.30 61.07 26.36
C TRP A 394 26.62 60.30 26.52
N LEU A 395 26.61 58.97 26.34
CA LEU A 395 27.81 58.12 26.34
C LEU A 395 28.75 58.44 25.16
N ALA A 396 28.19 58.73 23.98
CA ALA A 396 28.97 59.15 22.82
C ALA A 396 29.65 60.51 23.04
N ALA A 397 28.98 61.44 23.73
CA ALA A 397 29.53 62.74 24.10
C ALA A 397 30.61 62.67 25.20
N SER A 398 30.56 61.67 26.10
CA SER A 398 31.57 61.48 27.17
C SER A 398 32.94 61.08 26.61
N ALA A 399 32.96 60.26 25.56
CA ALA A 399 34.17 59.78 24.90
C ALA A 399 35.01 60.91 24.24
N LEU A 400 34.38 62.03 23.88
CA LEU A 400 35.03 63.18 23.24
C LEU A 400 35.70 64.15 24.23
N THR A 401 35.30 64.12 25.50
CA THR A 401 35.81 65.01 26.57
C THR A 401 37.12 64.53 27.21
N THR A 402 37.51 63.27 27.00
CA THR A 402 38.68 62.66 27.68
C THR A 402 40.02 62.91 26.98
N SER A 403 40.04 63.47 25.76
CA SER A 403 41.27 63.74 25.01
C SER A 403 41.71 65.22 25.12
N ASN A 404 42.12 65.62 26.31
CA ASN A 404 42.67 66.96 26.56
C ASN A 404 44.21 66.95 26.49
N ASP A 405 44.78 66.98 25.28
CA ASP A 405 46.11 67.56 25.06
C ASP A 405 46.25 68.13 23.63
N GLY A 406 45.93 69.42 23.48
CA GLY A 406 46.08 70.18 22.22
C GLY A 406 47.53 70.33 21.73
N SER A 407 48.50 69.66 22.37
CA SER A 407 49.89 69.60 21.91
C SER A 407 50.13 68.54 20.82
N GLU A 408 49.29 67.51 20.71
CA GLU A 408 49.47 66.42 19.73
C GLU A 408 48.88 66.75 18.35
N ALA A 409 47.72 67.41 18.27
CA ALA A 409 47.14 67.84 16.98
C ALA A 409 48.06 68.83 16.24
N PHE A 410 48.78 69.69 16.97
CA PHE A 410 49.79 70.59 16.39
C PHE A 410 51.04 69.82 15.92
N ARG A 411 51.49 68.80 16.67
CA ARG A 411 52.62 67.96 16.26
C ARG A 411 52.30 67.14 15.02
N ILE A 412 51.10 66.57 14.94
CA ILE A 412 50.63 65.80 13.79
C ILE A 412 50.52 66.74 12.57
N ALA A 413 49.88 67.90 12.69
CA ALA A 413 49.79 68.86 11.57
C ALA A 413 51.16 69.36 11.08
N VAL A 414 52.12 69.57 11.99
CA VAL A 414 53.50 69.95 11.64
C VAL A 414 54.24 68.81 10.96
N PHE A 415 54.11 67.58 11.46
CA PHE A 415 54.77 66.41 10.88
C PHE A 415 54.21 66.08 9.50
N SER A 416 52.89 66.15 9.33
CA SER A 416 52.19 65.97 8.05
C SER A 416 52.61 67.04 7.03
N ALA A 417 52.70 68.31 7.44
CA ALA A 417 53.11 69.40 6.57
C ALA A 417 54.59 69.29 6.15
N VAL A 418 55.48 68.88 7.06
CA VAL A 418 56.92 68.69 6.75
C VAL A 418 57.13 67.48 5.85
N SER A 419 56.39 66.39 6.09
CA SER A 419 56.45 65.18 5.25
C SER A 419 55.95 65.50 3.83
N LEU A 420 54.77 66.12 3.68
CA LEU A 420 54.24 66.56 2.37
C LEU A 420 55.16 67.56 1.65
N ALA A 421 55.77 68.50 2.38
CA ALA A 421 56.72 69.45 1.80
C ALA A 421 57.98 68.76 1.27
N SER A 422 58.53 67.80 2.02
CA SER A 422 59.71 67.05 1.59
C SER A 422 59.43 66.16 0.38
N THR A 423 58.24 65.54 0.32
CA THR A 423 57.80 64.74 -0.84
C THR A 423 57.53 65.63 -2.06
N GLY A 424 56.90 66.79 -1.88
CA GLY A 424 56.67 67.77 -2.95
C GLY A 424 57.97 68.36 -3.52
N ILE A 425 58.98 68.59 -2.68
CA ILE A 425 60.31 69.06 -3.12
C ILE A 425 61.07 67.96 -3.87
N ALA A 426 61.02 66.71 -3.39
CA ALA A 426 61.65 65.57 -4.05
C ALA A 426 61.01 65.27 -5.41
N LEU A 427 59.68 65.25 -5.50
CA LEU A 427 58.94 65.05 -6.76
C LEU A 427 59.06 66.24 -7.72
N GLY A 428 59.11 67.47 -7.20
CA GLY A 428 59.32 68.69 -7.99
C GLY A 428 60.68 68.75 -8.67
N LEU A 429 61.73 68.24 -8.00
CA LEU A 429 63.11 68.21 -8.53
C LEU A 429 63.40 66.98 -9.39
N LEU A 430 62.79 65.82 -9.11
CA LEU A 430 63.09 64.55 -9.79
C LEU A 430 62.12 64.19 -10.93
N VAL A 431 60.86 64.66 -10.88
CA VAL A 431 59.81 64.21 -11.79
C VAL A 431 59.22 65.36 -12.62
N ASN A 432 58.69 66.42 -11.99
CA ASN A 432 58.16 67.59 -12.73
C ASN A 432 58.07 68.85 -11.84
N PRO A 433 58.57 70.03 -12.28
CA PRO A 433 58.48 71.27 -11.52
C PRO A 433 57.06 71.71 -11.12
N LEU A 434 56.01 71.32 -11.86
CA LEU A 434 54.64 71.65 -11.49
C LEU A 434 54.17 71.00 -10.17
N LEU A 435 54.86 69.96 -9.71
CA LEU A 435 54.57 69.27 -8.45
C LEU A 435 55.07 70.02 -7.20
N PHE A 436 55.78 71.15 -7.37
CA PHE A 436 56.01 72.10 -6.26
C PHE A 436 54.70 72.71 -5.74
N SER A 437 53.60 72.63 -6.48
CA SER A 437 52.27 73.06 -6.03
C SER A 437 51.79 72.35 -4.76
N ILE A 438 52.28 71.13 -4.47
CA ILE A 438 51.99 70.36 -3.24
C ILE A 438 52.46 71.12 -1.98
N LEU A 439 53.45 72.01 -2.09
CA LEU A 439 53.89 72.86 -0.98
C LEU A 439 52.81 73.87 -0.53
N LEU A 440 51.91 74.29 -1.42
CA LEU A 440 50.80 75.19 -1.05
C LEU A 440 49.77 74.46 -0.17
N VAL A 441 49.55 73.17 -0.40
CA VAL A 441 48.66 72.33 0.42
C VAL A 441 49.28 72.10 1.81
N ALA A 442 50.59 71.84 1.87
CA ALA A 442 51.32 71.73 3.13
C ALA A 442 51.26 73.04 3.95
N ALA A 443 51.36 74.20 3.29
CA ALA A 443 51.21 75.50 3.93
C ALA A 443 49.79 75.76 4.43
N GLY A 444 48.76 75.30 3.69
CA GLY A 444 47.35 75.37 4.10
C GLY A 444 47.04 74.54 5.36
N ILE A 445 47.57 73.33 5.45
CA ILE A 445 47.43 72.43 6.62
C ILE A 445 48.13 73.04 7.85
N PHE A 446 49.32 73.62 7.67
CA PHE A 446 50.02 74.32 8.74
C PHE A 446 49.27 75.56 9.23
N TRP A 447 48.62 76.30 8.32
CA TRP A 447 47.81 77.48 8.67
C TRP A 447 46.50 77.10 9.38
N TYR A 448 45.86 75.99 8.99
CA TYR A 448 44.69 75.43 9.67
C TYR A 448 45.01 75.02 11.12
N GLY A 449 46.16 74.35 11.32
CA GLY A 449 46.66 74.02 12.66
C GLY A 449 46.98 75.23 13.54
N LEU A 450 47.42 76.35 12.95
CA LEU A 450 47.63 77.62 13.67
C LEU A 450 46.32 78.35 13.99
N ARG A 451 45.29 78.21 13.14
CA ARG A 451 43.97 78.82 13.36
C ARG A 451 43.17 78.09 14.45
N ALA A 452 43.30 76.76 14.52
CA ALA A 452 42.76 75.92 15.60
C ALA A 452 43.31 76.28 16.99
N ARG A 453 44.44 77.01 17.06
CA ARG A 453 45.02 77.52 18.32
C ARG A 453 44.38 78.83 18.81
N SER A 454 43.57 79.50 17.99
CA SER A 454 43.04 80.85 18.30
C SER A 454 41.55 80.92 18.65
N GLN A 455 40.86 79.78 18.71
CA GLN A 455 39.48 79.69 19.19
C GLN A 455 39.38 78.67 20.32
N SER A 456 39.72 79.11 21.53
CA SER A 456 39.43 78.39 22.76
C SER A 456 39.12 79.36 23.88
N VAL A 457 37.92 79.97 23.80
CA VAL A 457 37.16 80.43 24.98
C VAL A 457 35.68 80.26 24.66
N ASP A 458 35.10 79.11 25.03
CA ASP A 458 34.06 79.06 26.06
C ASP A 458 33.75 77.60 26.40
N GLY A 459 33.75 77.28 27.70
CA GLY A 459 33.43 75.97 28.22
C GLY A 459 31.92 75.79 28.33
N GLY A 460 31.39 74.85 27.54
CA GLY A 460 30.07 74.27 27.74
C GLY A 460 30.24 72.74 27.80
N ASP A 461 29.65 72.14 28.82
CA ASP A 461 29.69 70.70 29.10
C ASP A 461 28.91 69.96 28.01
N SER A 462 29.59 69.29 27.07
CA SER A 462 28.99 68.67 25.87
C SER A 462 27.95 67.58 26.19
N GLN A 463 27.94 67.11 27.44
CA GLN A 463 27.03 66.09 27.96
C GLN A 463 25.71 66.66 28.50
N GLN A 464 25.66 67.96 28.80
CA GLN A 464 24.50 68.61 29.42
C GLN A 464 23.20 68.58 28.58
N PRO A 465 23.20 68.81 27.25
CA PRO A 465 21.96 68.79 26.47
C PRO A 465 21.32 67.38 26.37
N HIS A 466 22.12 66.31 26.32
CA HIS A 466 21.61 64.93 26.27
C HIS A 466 21.04 64.48 27.61
N ARG A 467 21.63 64.95 28.72
CA ARG A 467 21.06 64.79 30.06
C ARG A 467 19.70 65.49 30.18
N GLU A 468 19.59 66.74 29.71
CA GLU A 468 18.32 67.47 29.70
C GLU A 468 17.25 66.83 28.79
N ALA A 469 17.68 66.17 27.71
CA ALA A 469 16.79 65.40 26.83
C ALA A 469 16.26 64.13 27.52
N PHE A 470 17.11 63.41 28.27
CA PHE A 470 16.68 62.28 29.10
C PHE A 470 15.70 62.71 30.20
N GLU A 471 16.00 63.78 30.94
CA GLU A 471 15.15 64.27 32.03
C GLU A 471 13.75 64.71 31.54
N LYS A 472 13.62 65.11 30.25
CA LYS A 472 12.33 65.43 29.62
C LYS A 472 11.46 64.21 29.30
N THR A 473 12.01 63.00 29.32
CA THR A 473 11.22 61.77 29.14
C THR A 473 10.37 61.43 30.37
N GLY A 474 10.67 62.03 31.52
CA GLY A 474 9.93 61.83 32.77
C GLY A 474 10.29 60.54 33.52
N LEU A 475 11.25 59.76 33.02
CA LEU A 475 11.74 58.53 33.63
C LEU A 475 12.81 58.79 34.70
N GLU A 476 12.94 57.86 35.65
CA GLU A 476 13.95 58.00 36.71
C GLU A 476 15.38 58.02 36.12
N PRO A 477 16.19 59.04 36.46
CA PRO A 477 17.56 59.17 35.98
C PRO A 477 18.48 58.12 36.62
N PRO A 478 19.63 57.83 35.99
CA PRO A 478 20.66 56.98 36.59
C PRO A 478 21.13 57.56 37.93
N THR A 479 21.53 56.69 38.86
CA THR A 479 21.87 57.09 40.24
C THR A 479 23.01 58.09 40.31
N MET A 480 23.96 57.98 39.36
CA MET A 480 24.99 58.96 39.06
C MET A 480 25.19 59.05 37.54
N TRP A 481 25.52 60.24 37.03
CA TRP A 481 25.85 60.44 35.63
C TRP A 481 27.32 60.06 35.37
N SER A 482 27.61 58.77 35.46
CA SER A 482 28.89 58.13 35.09
C SER A 482 28.66 57.11 33.97
N ASP A 483 29.70 56.81 33.20
CA ASP A 483 29.60 55.85 32.08
C ASP A 483 29.03 54.48 32.53
N ASP A 484 29.43 53.98 33.70
CA ASP A 484 29.00 52.67 34.21
C ASP A 484 27.53 52.65 34.66
N GLU A 485 27.07 53.71 35.33
CA GLU A 485 25.68 53.83 35.82
C GLU A 485 24.71 54.16 34.68
N VAL A 486 25.15 54.95 33.70
CA VAL A 486 24.37 55.23 32.48
C VAL A 486 24.23 53.99 31.61
N ARG A 487 25.29 53.18 31.46
CA ARG A 487 25.20 51.87 30.78
C ARG A 487 24.28 50.90 31.51
N SER A 488 24.34 50.86 32.84
CA SER A 488 23.44 50.01 33.64
C SER A 488 21.98 50.42 33.46
N ARG A 489 21.70 51.72 33.47
CA ARG A 489 20.34 52.25 33.21
C ARG A 489 19.87 51.99 31.77
N LEU A 490 20.78 52.02 30.79
CA LEU A 490 20.48 51.67 29.40
C LEU A 490 20.04 50.21 29.27
N ILE A 491 20.71 49.30 29.98
CA ILE A 491 20.35 47.88 30.02
C ILE A 491 18.95 47.69 30.60
N GLU A 492 18.63 48.35 31.72
CA GLU A 492 17.28 48.30 32.31
C GLU A 492 16.19 48.81 31.34
N LEU A 493 16.48 49.86 30.55
CA LEU A 493 15.56 50.37 29.54
C LEU A 493 15.41 49.39 28.36
N TYR A 494 16.48 48.70 27.96
CA TYR A 494 16.41 47.66 26.95
C TYR A 494 15.60 46.44 27.40
N ASP A 495 15.73 46.03 28.66
CA ASP A 495 14.91 44.98 29.25
C ASP A 495 13.41 45.38 29.26
N ALA A 496 13.11 46.65 29.56
CA ALA A 496 11.74 47.18 29.51
C ALA A 496 11.19 47.26 28.06
N ILE A 497 12.03 47.61 27.08
CA ILE A 497 11.66 47.60 25.65
C ILE A 497 11.41 46.17 25.15
N ALA A 498 12.22 45.19 25.59
CA ALA A 498 12.03 43.78 25.27
C ALA A 498 10.70 43.25 25.84
N ALA A 499 10.33 43.67 27.06
CA ALA A 499 9.05 43.32 27.67
C ALA A 499 7.85 43.86 26.87
N HIS A 500 7.95 45.06 26.29
CA HIS A 500 6.92 45.62 25.39
C HIS A 500 6.77 44.82 24.10
N LYS A 501 7.88 44.48 23.43
CA LYS A 501 7.84 43.64 22.22
C LYS A 501 7.23 42.27 22.48
N LEU A 502 7.51 41.69 23.65
CA LEU A 502 6.90 40.44 24.08
C LEU A 502 5.38 40.59 24.33
N ALA A 503 4.94 41.71 24.88
CA ALA A 503 3.52 42.00 25.10
C ALA A 503 2.75 42.23 23.78
N GLU A 504 3.36 42.90 22.81
CA GLU A 504 2.81 43.10 21.46
C GLU A 504 2.64 41.77 20.73
N ARG A 505 3.69 40.92 20.73
CA ARG A 505 3.65 39.59 20.10
C ARG A 505 2.64 38.64 20.75
N ARG A 506 2.43 38.75 22.08
CA ARG A 506 1.34 38.04 22.77
C ARG A 506 -0.04 38.55 22.37
N SER A 507 -0.19 39.82 21.99
CA SER A 507 -1.45 40.35 21.49
C SER A 507 -1.75 39.89 20.06
N GLU A 508 -0.73 39.89 19.20
CA GLU A 508 -0.83 39.33 17.85
C GLU A 508 -1.24 37.86 17.88
N TRP A 509 -0.65 37.06 18.78
CA TRP A 509 -1.06 35.66 18.98
C TRP A 509 -2.48 35.52 19.54
N ARG A 510 -2.96 36.45 20.37
CA ARG A 510 -4.37 36.45 20.81
C ARG A 510 -5.33 36.75 19.66
N ASP A 511 -4.97 37.67 18.77
CA ASP A 511 -5.81 38.06 17.64
C ASP A 511 -5.83 36.98 16.54
N SER A 512 -4.72 36.25 16.32
CA SER A 512 -4.71 35.09 15.43
C SER A 512 -5.59 33.95 15.96
N LEU A 513 -5.46 33.63 17.26
CA LEU A 513 -6.29 32.62 17.93
C LEU A 513 -7.79 32.95 17.93
N ALA A 514 -8.17 34.23 17.85
CA ALA A 514 -9.56 34.64 17.76
C ALA A 514 -10.18 34.36 16.37
N THR A 515 -9.37 34.35 15.30
CA THR A 515 -9.81 34.02 13.94
C THR A 515 -9.96 32.50 13.79
N ASP A 516 -9.05 31.73 14.38
CA ASP A 516 -9.10 30.25 14.40
C ASP A 516 -10.27 29.71 15.24
N ARG A 517 -10.86 30.53 16.12
CA ARG A 517 -12.05 30.15 16.90
C ARG A 517 -13.27 29.92 16.00
N ASP A 518 -13.48 30.79 15.01
CA ASP A 518 -14.69 30.73 14.20
C ASP A 518 -14.64 29.50 13.25
N SER A 519 -13.45 29.08 12.80
CA SER A 519 -13.26 27.84 12.05
C SER A 519 -13.43 26.59 12.93
N LEU A 520 -12.90 26.62 14.16
CA LEU A 520 -13.10 25.55 15.15
C LEU A 520 -14.59 25.38 15.53
N GLU A 521 -15.33 26.47 15.66
CA GLU A 521 -16.79 26.44 15.93
C GLU A 521 -17.55 25.80 14.75
N GLN A 522 -17.14 26.06 13.51
CA GLN A 522 -17.74 25.45 12.33
C GLN A 522 -17.45 23.94 12.24
N GLN A 523 -16.20 23.53 12.45
CA GLN A 523 -15.81 22.12 12.50
C GLN A 523 -16.53 21.36 13.62
N GLU A 524 -16.71 22.01 14.78
CA GLU A 524 -17.49 21.44 15.87
C GLU A 524 -18.95 21.21 15.47
N GLN A 525 -19.54 22.14 14.72
CA GLN A 525 -20.92 22.03 14.28
C GLN A 525 -21.12 20.88 13.28
N GLU A 526 -20.17 20.69 12.34
CA GLU A 526 -20.16 19.58 11.39
C GLU A 526 -19.95 18.22 12.08
N LEU A 527 -19.06 18.17 13.07
CA LEU A 527 -18.85 16.98 13.90
C LEU A 527 -20.10 16.65 14.72
N GLU A 528 -20.79 17.65 15.26
CA GLU A 528 -22.05 17.48 16.02
C GLU A 528 -23.19 16.96 15.13
N GLU A 529 -23.29 17.44 13.88
CA GLU A 529 -24.24 16.90 12.90
C GLU A 529 -23.94 15.43 12.58
N THR A 530 -22.66 15.09 12.34
CA THR A 530 -22.23 13.71 12.09
C THR A 530 -22.47 12.81 13.31
N ARG A 531 -22.21 13.31 14.52
CA ARG A 531 -22.52 12.61 15.78
C ARG A 531 -24.01 12.33 15.89
N ALA A 532 -24.86 13.31 15.57
CA ALA A 532 -26.30 13.16 15.62
C ALA A 532 -26.82 12.14 14.59
N GLU A 533 -26.27 12.13 13.37
CA GLU A 533 -26.58 11.12 12.36
C GLU A 533 -26.19 9.70 12.81
N LEU A 534 -24.98 9.53 13.34
CA LEU A 534 -24.52 8.24 13.88
C LEU A 534 -25.37 7.78 15.07
N GLN A 535 -25.79 8.70 15.94
CA GLN A 535 -26.67 8.39 17.07
C GLN A 535 -28.10 8.01 16.62
N ASP A 536 -28.65 8.69 15.62
CA ASP A 536 -29.99 8.40 15.08
C ASP A 536 -30.00 7.04 14.37
N GLN A 537 -28.93 6.73 13.63
CA GLN A 537 -28.74 5.41 13.02
C GLN A 537 -28.60 4.32 14.09
N LEU A 538 -27.76 4.50 15.12
CA LEU A 538 -27.56 3.47 16.15
C LEU A 538 -28.78 3.28 17.08
N GLY A 539 -29.69 4.25 17.16
CA GLY A 539 -31.00 4.18 17.82
C GLY A 539 -31.02 3.97 19.35
N ALA A 540 -29.94 3.47 19.96
CA ALA A 540 -29.90 2.95 21.33
C ALA A 540 -28.77 3.53 22.21
N ALA A 541 -27.93 4.44 21.70
CA ALA A 541 -26.83 5.05 22.46
C ALA A 541 -26.78 6.60 22.38
N PRO A 542 -27.79 7.30 22.92
CA PRO A 542 -27.84 8.77 22.90
C PRO A 542 -26.78 9.44 23.80
N ASP A 543 -26.20 8.71 24.76
CA ASP A 543 -25.24 9.24 25.74
C ASP A 543 -23.79 8.71 25.53
N ALA A 544 -23.51 8.04 24.40
CA ALA A 544 -22.16 7.49 24.12
C ALA A 544 -21.18 8.61 23.72
N SER A 545 -19.95 8.50 24.20
CA SER A 545 -18.82 9.33 23.75
C SER A 545 -18.44 9.03 22.29
N ASP A 546 -17.69 9.93 21.65
CA ASP A 546 -17.29 9.78 20.25
C ASP A 546 -16.50 8.49 19.98
N VAL A 547 -15.62 8.12 20.92
CA VAL A 547 -14.86 6.86 20.86
C VAL A 547 -15.78 5.66 21.03
N GLU A 548 -16.76 5.75 21.94
CA GLU A 548 -17.75 4.69 22.14
C GLU A 548 -18.66 4.53 20.92
N LEU A 549 -19.10 5.62 20.29
CA LEU A 549 -19.86 5.60 19.05
C LEU A 549 -19.06 4.92 17.93
N ALA A 550 -17.78 5.26 17.77
CA ALA A 550 -16.92 4.65 16.76
C ALA A 550 -16.73 3.14 16.99
N VAL A 551 -16.49 2.74 18.25
CA VAL A 551 -16.36 1.33 18.63
C VAL A 551 -17.68 0.59 18.39
N ILE A 552 -18.81 1.15 18.82
CA ILE A 552 -20.14 0.54 18.65
C ILE A 552 -20.44 0.34 17.16
N SER A 553 -20.25 1.36 16.32
CA SER A 553 -20.46 1.26 14.88
C SER A 553 -19.58 0.19 14.23
N LYS A 554 -18.30 0.09 14.64
CA LYS A 554 -17.43 -1.01 14.19
C LYS A 554 -17.96 -2.38 14.59
N ARG A 555 -18.40 -2.54 15.84
CA ARG A 555 -18.93 -3.83 16.34
C ARG A 555 -20.23 -4.23 15.64
N VAL A 556 -21.06 -3.26 15.25
CA VAL A 556 -22.25 -3.49 14.43
C VAL A 556 -21.85 -3.98 13.04
N LEU A 557 -20.85 -3.37 12.41
CA LEU A 557 -20.34 -3.81 11.10
C LEU A 557 -19.75 -5.23 11.15
N ASP A 558 -18.89 -5.51 12.13
CA ASP A 558 -18.32 -6.84 12.33
C ASP A 558 -19.43 -7.90 12.51
N TRP A 559 -20.53 -7.52 13.17
CA TRP A 559 -21.68 -8.39 13.35
C TRP A 559 -22.47 -8.59 12.05
N GLN A 560 -22.68 -7.53 11.25
CA GLN A 560 -23.35 -7.61 9.94
C GLN A 560 -22.55 -8.48 8.95
N GLU A 561 -21.22 -8.32 8.87
CA GLU A 561 -20.36 -9.17 8.02
C GLU A 561 -20.46 -10.65 8.43
N ALA A 562 -20.42 -10.93 9.74
CA ALA A 562 -20.61 -12.29 10.25
C ALA A 562 -22.06 -12.81 10.08
N HIS A 563 -23.05 -11.92 10.00
CA HIS A 563 -24.44 -12.28 9.71
C HIS A 563 -24.62 -12.68 8.24
N ASP A 564 -24.09 -11.87 7.31
CA ASP A 564 -24.13 -12.13 5.88
C ASP A 564 -23.38 -13.44 5.53
N GLU A 565 -22.26 -13.73 6.21
CA GLU A 565 -21.55 -15.00 6.07
C GLU A 565 -22.41 -16.20 6.49
N VAL A 566 -23.17 -16.07 7.59
CA VAL A 566 -24.11 -17.11 8.05
C VAL A 566 -25.23 -17.32 7.03
N GLU A 567 -25.84 -16.26 6.50
CA GLU A 567 -26.89 -16.39 5.48
C GLU A 567 -26.36 -17.04 4.19
N GLY A 568 -25.18 -16.60 3.71
CA GLY A 568 -24.55 -17.16 2.51
C GLY A 568 -24.16 -18.64 2.65
N LEU A 569 -23.71 -19.06 3.84
CA LEU A 569 -23.43 -20.47 4.14
C LEU A 569 -24.72 -21.30 4.23
N GLN A 570 -25.80 -20.75 4.79
CA GLN A 570 -27.11 -21.42 4.82
C GLN A 570 -27.66 -21.65 3.40
N GLU A 571 -27.60 -20.64 2.52
CA GLU A 571 -28.02 -20.79 1.11
C GLU A 571 -27.16 -21.81 0.36
N SER A 572 -25.86 -21.86 0.66
CA SER A 572 -24.94 -22.88 0.12
C SER A 572 -25.30 -24.29 0.58
N ILE A 573 -25.69 -24.47 1.86
CA ILE A 573 -26.15 -25.75 2.42
C ILE A 573 -27.45 -26.19 1.74
N ASP A 574 -28.41 -25.27 1.56
CA ASP A 574 -29.67 -25.55 0.87
C ASP A 574 -29.42 -26.04 -0.56
N THR A 575 -28.49 -25.40 -1.27
CA THR A 575 -28.08 -25.82 -2.62
C THR A 575 -27.47 -27.23 -2.64
N VAL A 576 -26.63 -27.57 -1.66
CA VAL A 576 -26.05 -28.91 -1.55
C VAL A 576 -27.10 -29.95 -1.16
N ASP A 577 -28.10 -29.59 -0.35
CA ASP A 577 -29.22 -30.46 -0.02
C ASP A 577 -30.07 -30.82 -1.25
N GLU A 578 -30.27 -29.88 -2.18
CA GLU A 578 -30.90 -30.17 -3.48
C GLU A 578 -30.06 -31.16 -4.32
N GLN A 579 -28.73 -31.03 -4.32
CA GLN A 579 -27.82 -31.95 -5.02
C GLN A 579 -27.86 -33.36 -4.42
N ILE A 580 -27.86 -33.48 -3.09
CA ILE A 580 -28.00 -34.75 -2.37
C ILE A 580 -29.34 -35.42 -2.73
N ALA A 581 -30.43 -34.66 -2.75
CA ALA A 581 -31.75 -35.17 -3.12
C ALA A 581 -31.78 -35.72 -4.56
N SER A 582 -31.20 -34.97 -5.51
CA SER A 582 -31.09 -35.38 -6.92
C SER A 582 -30.24 -36.65 -7.10
N ALA A 583 -29.09 -36.75 -6.44
CA ALA A 583 -28.22 -37.92 -6.50
C ALA A 583 -28.92 -39.17 -5.93
N ARG A 584 -29.66 -39.03 -4.83
CA ARG A 584 -30.47 -40.11 -4.23
C ARG A 584 -31.58 -40.59 -5.15
N GLU A 585 -32.32 -39.68 -5.78
CA GLU A 585 -33.38 -40.06 -6.73
C GLU A 585 -32.83 -40.82 -7.94
N GLN A 586 -31.67 -40.41 -8.44
CA GLN A 586 -30.99 -41.10 -9.53
C GLN A 586 -30.53 -42.50 -9.12
N LEU A 587 -29.92 -42.67 -7.95
CA LEU A 587 -29.55 -43.98 -7.40
C LEU A 587 -30.76 -44.89 -7.25
N HIS A 588 -31.84 -44.39 -6.63
CA HIS A 588 -33.09 -45.11 -6.44
C HIS A 588 -33.67 -45.59 -7.77
N THR A 589 -33.77 -44.72 -8.77
CA THR A 589 -34.30 -45.06 -10.10
C THR A 589 -33.52 -46.18 -10.79
N LYS A 590 -32.20 -46.26 -10.54
CA LYS A 590 -31.32 -47.25 -11.19
C LYS A 590 -31.23 -48.57 -10.41
N LEU A 591 -31.51 -48.56 -9.10
CA LEU A 591 -31.46 -49.72 -8.21
C LEU A 591 -32.81 -50.42 -8.05
N ALA A 592 -33.93 -49.70 -8.16
CA ALA A 592 -35.29 -50.23 -8.06
C ALA A 592 -35.57 -51.48 -8.94
N PRO A 593 -35.09 -51.56 -10.21
CA PRO A 593 -35.30 -52.76 -11.04
C PRO A 593 -34.70 -54.05 -10.48
N TYR A 594 -33.81 -53.98 -9.49
CA TYR A 594 -33.11 -55.13 -8.90
C TYR A 594 -33.57 -55.45 -7.47
N GLY A 595 -34.66 -54.81 -7.01
CA GLY A 595 -35.28 -55.04 -5.70
C GLY A 595 -34.74 -54.17 -4.56
N TYR A 596 -34.07 -53.06 -4.88
CA TYR A 596 -33.52 -52.13 -3.90
C TYR A 596 -34.19 -50.76 -4.04
N ASP A 597 -35.32 -50.61 -3.36
CA ASP A 597 -36.21 -49.44 -3.46
C ASP A 597 -35.97 -48.38 -2.37
N ASP A 598 -35.05 -48.62 -1.43
CA ASP A 598 -34.87 -47.74 -0.26
C ASP A 598 -33.38 -47.55 0.06
N VAL A 599 -32.73 -46.67 -0.70
CA VAL A 599 -31.33 -46.26 -0.45
C VAL A 599 -31.33 -44.80 -0.06
N GLN A 600 -30.99 -44.51 1.19
CA GLN A 600 -31.07 -43.17 1.78
C GLN A 600 -29.69 -42.53 1.99
N SER A 601 -28.62 -43.32 2.07
CA SER A 601 -27.25 -42.84 2.32
C SER A 601 -26.21 -43.44 1.36
N SER A 602 -25.03 -42.79 1.26
CA SER A 602 -23.88 -43.32 0.50
C SER A 602 -23.37 -44.65 1.06
N GLY A 603 -23.44 -44.86 2.37
CA GLY A 603 -23.11 -46.12 3.04
C GLY A 603 -24.06 -47.27 2.65
N GLU A 604 -25.37 -47.02 2.68
CA GLU A 604 -26.38 -47.97 2.20
C GLU A 604 -26.24 -48.25 0.70
N ALA A 605 -25.96 -47.22 -0.10
CA ALA A 605 -25.68 -47.37 -1.52
C ALA A 605 -24.46 -48.25 -1.77
N THR A 606 -23.40 -48.09 -0.98
CA THR A 606 -22.18 -48.91 -1.06
C THR A 606 -22.47 -50.38 -0.82
N GLU A 607 -23.19 -50.70 0.26
CA GLU A 607 -23.50 -52.10 0.58
C GLU A 607 -24.49 -52.69 -0.43
N THR A 608 -25.47 -51.92 -0.89
CA THR A 608 -26.43 -52.34 -1.93
C THR A 608 -25.73 -52.64 -3.26
N ILE A 609 -24.82 -51.76 -3.69
CA ILE A 609 -24.00 -51.97 -4.89
C ILE A 609 -23.11 -53.21 -4.73
N ARG A 610 -22.52 -53.42 -3.55
CA ARG A 610 -21.71 -54.60 -3.25
C ARG A 610 -22.52 -55.90 -3.26
N GLN A 611 -23.74 -55.88 -2.75
CA GLN A 611 -24.67 -57.01 -2.79
C GLN A 611 -25.11 -57.31 -4.24
N LEU A 612 -25.40 -56.28 -5.04
CA LEU A 612 -25.70 -56.45 -6.46
C LEU A 612 -24.51 -57.00 -7.25
N GLU A 613 -23.29 -56.53 -6.97
CA GLU A 613 -22.04 -57.04 -7.54
C GLU A 613 -21.80 -58.51 -7.12
N THR A 614 -22.09 -58.87 -5.87
CA THR A 614 -21.99 -60.25 -5.38
C THR A 614 -23.01 -61.16 -6.06
N ARG A 615 -24.26 -60.71 -6.27
CA ARG A 615 -25.29 -61.47 -7.00
C ARG A 615 -24.89 -61.73 -8.45
N GLU A 616 -24.31 -60.74 -9.13
CA GLU A 616 -23.79 -60.93 -10.49
C GLU A 616 -22.62 -61.92 -10.53
N GLN A 617 -21.67 -61.84 -9.58
CA GLN A 617 -20.58 -62.81 -9.46
C GLN A 617 -21.07 -64.24 -9.15
N GLN A 618 -22.08 -64.36 -8.30
CA GLN A 618 -22.73 -65.65 -7.99
C GLN A 618 -23.42 -66.24 -9.21
N ARG A 619 -24.10 -65.41 -10.02
CA ARG A 619 -24.69 -65.82 -11.30
C ARG A 619 -23.62 -66.34 -12.26
N GLU A 620 -22.53 -65.59 -12.44
CA GLU A 620 -21.42 -66.01 -13.31
C GLU A 620 -20.75 -67.31 -12.84
N ALA A 621 -20.59 -67.48 -11.52
CA ALA A 621 -20.02 -68.70 -10.94
C ALA A 621 -20.97 -69.90 -11.09
N ALA A 622 -22.25 -69.74 -10.78
CA ALA A 622 -23.25 -70.80 -10.92
C ALA A 622 -23.43 -71.20 -12.40
N GLN A 623 -23.35 -70.26 -13.34
CA GLN A 623 -23.37 -70.57 -14.77
C GLN A 623 -22.14 -71.39 -15.20
N ARG A 624 -20.95 -71.07 -14.67
CA ARG A 624 -19.72 -71.86 -14.93
C ARG A 624 -19.81 -73.26 -14.32
N ASP A 625 -20.31 -73.39 -13.10
CA ASP A 625 -20.50 -74.68 -12.42
C ASP A 625 -21.51 -75.57 -13.19
N LEU A 626 -22.59 -74.97 -13.71
CA LEU A 626 -23.59 -75.65 -14.52
C LEU A 626 -22.98 -76.27 -15.78
N ASP A 627 -22.16 -75.50 -16.48
CA ASP A 627 -21.48 -75.92 -17.71
C ASP A 627 -20.47 -77.05 -17.42
N GLN A 628 -19.71 -76.94 -16.33
CA GLN A 628 -18.72 -77.95 -15.91
C GLN A 628 -19.38 -79.26 -15.45
N ALA A 629 -20.39 -79.18 -14.59
CA ALA A 629 -21.10 -80.35 -14.07
C ALA A 629 -21.76 -81.17 -15.20
N THR A 630 -22.30 -80.47 -16.20
CA THR A 630 -22.91 -81.11 -17.38
C THR A 630 -21.89 -81.93 -18.18
N ALA A 631 -20.64 -81.45 -18.29
CA ALA A 631 -19.57 -82.19 -18.96
C ALA A 631 -19.12 -83.44 -18.17
N THR A 632 -18.99 -83.32 -16.84
CA THR A 632 -18.55 -84.43 -15.96
C THR A 632 -19.56 -85.58 -15.88
N MET A 633 -20.87 -85.28 -15.87
CA MET A 633 -21.91 -86.33 -15.88
C MET A 633 -21.83 -87.27 -17.10
N GLN A 634 -21.42 -86.71 -18.25
CA GLN A 634 -21.29 -87.47 -19.48
C GLN A 634 -20.14 -88.49 -19.41
N GLU A 635 -19.00 -88.11 -18.83
CA GLU A 635 -17.83 -88.96 -18.65
C GLU A 635 -18.06 -90.09 -17.63
N ALA A 636 -18.64 -89.79 -16.47
CA ALA A 636 -18.86 -90.77 -15.41
C ALA A 636 -19.80 -91.92 -15.83
N THR A 637 -20.79 -91.63 -16.68
CA THR A 637 -21.76 -92.63 -17.17
C THR A 637 -21.09 -93.73 -18.00
N GLU A 638 -20.02 -93.43 -18.73
CA GLU A 638 -19.30 -94.43 -19.54
C GLU A 638 -18.45 -95.39 -18.69
N LYS A 639 -17.95 -94.95 -17.54
CA LYS A 639 -17.04 -95.73 -16.66
C LYS A 639 -17.76 -96.77 -15.79
N ILE A 640 -18.91 -96.40 -15.24
CA ILE A 640 -19.73 -97.28 -14.36
C ILE A 640 -20.10 -98.58 -15.08
N GLY A 641 -20.41 -98.51 -16.38
CA GLY A 641 -20.79 -99.69 -17.17
C GLY A 641 -19.70 -100.74 -17.33
N ALA A 642 -18.42 -100.41 -17.15
CA ALA A 642 -17.31 -101.35 -17.33
C ALA A 642 -16.93 -102.13 -16.05
N LEU A 643 -17.13 -101.53 -14.86
CA LEU A 643 -16.75 -102.12 -13.58
C LEU A 643 -17.78 -103.15 -13.06
N ALA A 644 -19.06 -102.98 -13.41
CA ALA A 644 -20.14 -103.88 -13.00
C ALA A 644 -19.94 -105.33 -13.51
N ASP A 645 -19.32 -105.50 -14.67
CA ASP A 645 -19.04 -106.80 -15.27
C ASP A 645 -17.95 -107.61 -14.52
N GLU A 646 -17.12 -106.98 -13.67
CA GLU A 646 -15.96 -107.60 -13.02
C GLU A 646 -16.29 -108.17 -11.62
N ARG A 647 -17.21 -107.53 -10.87
CA ARG A 647 -17.65 -107.96 -9.52
C ARG A 647 -18.32 -109.34 -9.53
N ASP A 648 -19.20 -109.59 -10.50
CA ASP A 648 -20.05 -110.78 -10.53
C ASP A 648 -19.25 -112.11 -10.67
N ALA A 649 -17.95 -112.03 -10.97
CA ALA A 649 -17.05 -113.18 -11.07
C ALA A 649 -16.57 -113.77 -9.72
N ILE A 650 -16.57 -113.01 -8.61
CA ILE A 650 -15.98 -113.43 -7.31
C ILE A 650 -16.95 -114.30 -6.48
N PHE A 651 -18.23 -113.93 -6.41
CA PHE A 651 -19.25 -114.69 -5.68
C PHE A 651 -19.47 -116.12 -6.21
N THR A 652 -19.18 -116.33 -7.49
CA THR A 652 -19.27 -117.65 -8.13
C THR A 652 -18.25 -118.67 -7.57
N ALA A 653 -17.19 -118.25 -6.86
CA ALA A 653 -16.10 -119.13 -6.39
C ALA A 653 -16.30 -119.76 -5.00
N LEU A 654 -17.18 -119.21 -4.17
CA LEU A 654 -17.46 -119.66 -2.79
C LEU A 654 -18.79 -120.45 -2.67
N ASP A 655 -19.40 -120.80 -3.81
CA ASP A 655 -20.72 -121.47 -3.93
C ASP A 655 -21.84 -120.72 -3.17
N LEU A 656 -21.75 -119.38 -3.19
CA LEU A 656 -22.72 -118.43 -2.62
C LEU A 656 -23.43 -117.68 -3.75
N ASP A 657 -24.69 -117.31 -3.53
CA ASP A 657 -25.44 -116.44 -4.45
C ASP A 657 -24.81 -115.03 -4.46
N SER A 658 -24.92 -114.31 -5.58
CA SER A 658 -24.25 -113.02 -5.85
C SER A 658 -24.66 -111.83 -4.96
N ASP A 659 -25.28 -112.10 -3.81
CA ASP A 659 -25.74 -111.12 -2.82
C ASP A 659 -25.74 -111.67 -1.37
N ASP A 660 -25.23 -112.87 -1.08
CA ASP A 660 -25.32 -113.49 0.26
C ASP A 660 -24.13 -113.12 1.18
N HIS A 661 -24.09 -111.83 1.57
CA HIS A 661 -23.01 -111.21 2.38
C HIS A 661 -23.11 -111.55 3.88
N ASP A 662 -24.34 -111.65 4.41
CA ASP A 662 -24.62 -111.74 5.84
C ASP A 662 -24.02 -112.99 6.50
N ARG A 663 -23.92 -114.09 5.75
CA ARG A 663 -23.39 -115.34 6.29
C ARG A 663 -21.87 -115.36 6.39
N LEU A 664 -21.18 -114.50 5.64
CA LEU A 664 -19.72 -114.37 5.64
C LEU A 664 -19.24 -113.41 6.75
N GLU A 665 -20.03 -112.39 7.10
CA GLU A 665 -19.72 -111.36 8.11
C GLU A 665 -20.04 -111.80 9.56
N GLU A 666 -21.14 -112.55 9.76
CA GLU A 666 -21.62 -112.98 11.10
C GLU A 666 -20.63 -113.91 11.86
N LEU A 667 -19.68 -114.53 11.17
CA LEU A 667 -18.68 -115.42 11.76
C LEU A 667 -17.38 -114.71 12.16
N CYS A 668 -17.11 -113.49 11.69
CA CYS A 668 -15.89 -112.72 12.00
C CYS A 668 -16.08 -111.71 13.17
N GLU A 669 -17.29 -111.23 13.48
CA GLU A 669 -17.51 -110.07 14.37
C GLU A 669 -17.52 -110.31 15.91
N GLN A 670 -17.50 -111.55 16.42
CA GLN A 670 -17.72 -111.80 17.86
C GLN A 670 -16.45 -111.89 18.73
N VAL A 671 -15.25 -111.66 18.18
CA VAL A 671 -13.96 -111.93 18.85
C VAL A 671 -13.46 -110.78 19.77
N ASP A 672 -13.68 -109.50 19.43
CA ASP A 672 -13.07 -108.35 20.14
C ASP A 672 -13.76 -107.92 21.46
N ALA A 673 -15.07 -108.17 21.60
CA ALA A 673 -15.86 -107.69 22.74
C ALA A 673 -15.55 -108.41 24.06
N TYR A 674 -15.00 -109.63 24.00
CA TYR A 674 -14.64 -110.43 25.16
C TYR A 674 -13.35 -109.95 25.87
N GLU A 675 -12.37 -109.45 25.11
CA GLU A 675 -11.08 -109.02 25.67
C GLU A 675 -11.16 -107.67 26.41
N SER A 676 -12.08 -106.77 26.00
CA SER A 676 -12.21 -105.42 26.56
C SER A 676 -12.84 -105.36 27.96
N ALA A 677 -13.76 -106.26 28.30
CA ALA A 677 -14.47 -106.24 29.58
C ALA A 677 -13.56 -106.58 30.79
N VAL A 678 -12.45 -107.29 30.56
CA VAL A 678 -11.50 -107.72 31.61
C VAL A 678 -10.61 -106.57 32.09
N GLU A 679 -10.28 -105.60 31.24
CA GLU A 679 -9.39 -104.48 31.59
C GLU A 679 -10.09 -103.36 32.38
N GLU A 680 -11.38 -103.11 32.13
CA GLU A 680 -12.14 -101.99 32.72
C GLU A 680 -12.24 -102.07 34.25
N VAL A 681 -12.45 -103.27 34.80
CA VAL A 681 -12.55 -103.50 36.27
C VAL A 681 -11.25 -103.15 36.98
N ARG A 682 -10.10 -103.43 36.36
CA ARG A 682 -8.79 -103.25 36.97
C ARG A 682 -8.38 -101.78 37.05
N ALA A 683 -8.79 -100.97 36.07
CA ALA A 683 -8.47 -99.55 35.98
C ALA A 683 -9.32 -98.67 36.92
N ALA A 684 -10.60 -98.99 37.11
CA ALA A 684 -11.51 -98.22 37.97
C ALA A 684 -11.10 -98.24 39.45
N LYS A 685 -10.50 -99.35 39.91
CA LYS A 685 -10.07 -99.53 41.30
C LYS A 685 -8.89 -98.65 41.69
N ILE A 686 -7.92 -98.49 40.78
CA ILE A 686 -6.72 -97.67 41.02
C ILE A 686 -7.07 -96.17 41.12
N ARG A 687 -8.06 -95.72 40.35
CA ARG A 687 -8.51 -94.31 40.34
C ARG A 687 -9.20 -93.88 41.63
N ALA A 688 -10.04 -94.75 42.21
CA ALA A 688 -10.75 -94.45 43.45
C ALA A 688 -9.81 -94.27 44.67
N ASP A 689 -8.75 -95.08 44.74
CA ASP A 689 -7.76 -95.00 45.82
C ASP A 689 -6.89 -93.74 45.69
N ALA A 690 -6.45 -93.37 44.47
CA ALA A 690 -5.62 -92.18 44.26
C ALA A 690 -6.34 -90.85 44.56
N ALA A 691 -7.62 -90.73 44.17
CA ALA A 691 -8.42 -89.52 44.45
C ALA A 691 -8.67 -89.32 45.96
N ALA A 692 -8.62 -90.39 46.76
CA ALA A 692 -8.82 -90.32 48.21
C ALA A 692 -7.63 -89.69 48.94
N ASP A 693 -6.41 -90.00 48.48
CA ASP A 693 -5.14 -89.53 49.06
C ASP A 693 -4.87 -88.06 48.70
N GLU A 694 -5.21 -87.63 47.48
CA GLU A 694 -5.02 -86.25 47.01
C GLU A 694 -5.90 -85.26 47.80
N LEU A 695 -7.17 -85.58 48.02
CA LEU A 695 -8.11 -84.74 48.77
C LEU A 695 -7.67 -84.50 50.24
N GLU A 696 -7.08 -85.51 50.90
CA GLU A 696 -6.60 -85.40 52.28
C GLU A 696 -5.34 -84.54 52.42
N SER A 697 -4.67 -84.21 51.32
CA SER A 697 -3.40 -83.46 51.32
C SER A 697 -3.56 -81.93 51.41
N TYR A 698 -4.79 -81.41 51.22
CA TYR A 698 -5.04 -79.96 51.21
C TYR A 698 -5.07 -79.34 52.61
N PRO A 699 -4.48 -78.14 52.83
CA PRO A 699 -4.32 -77.53 54.17
C PRO A 699 -5.63 -77.23 54.92
N ASP A 700 -6.71 -76.93 54.20
CA ASP A 700 -8.04 -76.59 54.75
C ASP A 700 -9.05 -77.74 54.57
N PHE A 701 -8.57 -78.99 54.46
CA PHE A 701 -9.42 -80.17 54.34
C PHE A 701 -10.29 -80.41 55.58
N GLU A 702 -11.59 -80.61 55.36
CA GLU A 702 -12.57 -80.98 56.38
C GLU A 702 -13.06 -82.42 56.15
N PRO A 703 -13.02 -83.33 57.15
CA PRO A 703 -13.41 -84.73 56.98
C PRO A 703 -14.83 -84.93 56.44
N ASP A 704 -15.73 -84.00 56.75
CA ASP A 704 -17.14 -84.05 56.36
C ASP A 704 -17.34 -83.96 54.82
N LEU A 705 -16.35 -83.43 54.07
CA LEU A 705 -16.37 -83.35 52.61
C LEU A 705 -16.41 -84.74 51.92
N LYS A 706 -15.94 -85.82 52.57
CA LYS A 706 -15.95 -87.18 52.00
C LYS A 706 -17.33 -87.85 52.02
N GLU A 707 -18.25 -87.33 52.84
CA GLU A 707 -19.59 -87.89 53.05
C GLU A 707 -20.69 -87.03 52.41
N GLN A 708 -20.34 -85.87 51.85
CA GLN A 708 -21.27 -84.99 51.16
C GLN A 708 -21.71 -85.53 49.79
N ASP A 709 -22.92 -85.15 49.38
CA ASP A 709 -23.45 -85.49 48.05
C ASP A 709 -22.77 -84.63 46.97
N ILE A 710 -22.58 -85.20 45.78
CA ILE A 710 -21.98 -84.53 44.64
C ILE A 710 -22.79 -83.28 44.22
N ALA A 711 -24.10 -83.27 44.45
CA ALA A 711 -24.96 -82.12 44.13
C ALA A 711 -24.64 -80.89 44.98
N ASP A 712 -24.46 -81.07 46.30
CA ASP A 712 -24.19 -79.98 47.25
C ASP A 712 -22.77 -79.42 47.03
N LEU A 713 -21.78 -80.30 46.84
CA LEU A 713 -20.39 -79.89 46.54
C LEU A 713 -20.28 -79.07 45.24
N ARG A 714 -21.14 -79.35 44.25
CA ARG A 714 -21.20 -78.58 42.99
C ARG A 714 -21.85 -77.22 43.15
N GLU A 715 -22.76 -77.05 44.11
CA GLU A 715 -23.38 -75.76 44.40
C GLU A 715 -22.36 -74.82 45.07
N ASP A 716 -21.67 -75.32 46.09
CA ASP A 716 -20.61 -74.57 46.79
C ASP A 716 -19.44 -74.23 45.85
N LEU A 717 -19.07 -75.13 44.93
CA LEU A 717 -18.04 -74.88 43.93
C LEU A 717 -18.42 -73.71 43.01
N ARG A 718 -19.67 -73.66 42.53
CA ARG A 718 -20.14 -72.58 41.65
C ARG A 718 -20.10 -71.22 42.33
N GLU A 719 -20.42 -71.14 43.63
CA GLU A 719 -20.36 -69.89 44.38
C GLU A 719 -18.91 -69.39 44.54
N ALA A 720 -17.98 -70.30 44.82
CA ALA A 720 -16.55 -69.99 44.91
C ALA A 720 -15.95 -69.58 43.56
N GLU A 721 -16.27 -70.30 42.47
CA GLU A 721 -15.80 -69.99 41.11
C GLU A 721 -16.28 -68.62 40.63
N ARG A 722 -17.55 -68.26 40.87
CA ARG A 722 -18.09 -66.94 40.51
C ARG A 722 -17.31 -65.78 41.15
N THR A 723 -16.78 -65.97 42.35
CA THR A 723 -15.99 -64.94 43.04
C THR A 723 -14.52 -64.96 42.60
N ALA A 724 -14.01 -66.13 42.19
CA ALA A 724 -12.65 -66.29 41.68
C ALA A 724 -12.47 -65.77 40.25
N GLU A 725 -13.53 -65.79 39.43
CA GLU A 725 -13.53 -65.24 38.05
C GLU A 725 -13.10 -63.77 37.98
N GLU A 726 -13.35 -62.98 39.04
CA GLU A 726 -12.95 -61.56 39.10
C GLU A 726 -11.43 -61.37 39.32
N PHE A 727 -10.65 -62.42 39.61
CA PHE A 727 -9.25 -62.30 40.04
C PHE A 727 -8.33 -61.73 38.95
N ASP A 728 -8.32 -62.31 37.75
CA ASP A 728 -7.43 -61.90 36.66
C ASP A 728 -7.77 -60.48 36.16
N GLU A 729 -9.05 -60.14 36.10
CA GLU A 729 -9.53 -58.81 35.75
C GLU A 729 -9.08 -57.76 36.77
N LEU A 730 -9.25 -58.03 38.07
CA LEU A 730 -8.81 -57.13 39.15
C LEU A 730 -7.28 -56.99 39.18
N GLN A 731 -6.53 -58.05 38.89
CA GLN A 731 -5.07 -58.02 38.86
C GLN A 731 -4.55 -57.18 37.69
N SER A 732 -5.10 -57.35 36.49
CA SER A 732 -4.76 -56.54 35.31
C SER A 732 -5.05 -55.07 35.60
N ARG A 733 -6.28 -54.76 36.06
CA ARG A 733 -6.69 -53.38 36.32
C ARG A 733 -5.83 -52.67 37.36
N ILE A 734 -5.37 -53.36 38.41
CA ILE A 734 -4.43 -52.79 39.39
C ILE A 734 -3.04 -52.57 38.78
N ALA A 735 -2.58 -53.44 37.88
CA ALA A 735 -1.31 -53.30 37.19
C ALA A 735 -1.33 -52.13 36.20
N ASP A 736 -2.42 -51.97 35.47
CA ASP A 736 -2.65 -50.90 34.49
C ASP A 736 -2.66 -49.53 35.16
N ILE A 737 -3.48 -49.32 36.20
CA ILE A 737 -3.52 -48.07 36.97
C ILE A 737 -2.14 -47.75 37.60
N ARG A 738 -1.35 -48.77 38.01
CA ARG A 738 0.03 -48.57 38.51
C ARG A 738 1.02 -48.20 37.42
N ALA A 739 0.80 -48.63 36.18
CA ALA A 739 1.61 -48.23 35.05
C ALA A 739 1.31 -46.77 34.70
N GLU A 740 0.02 -46.40 34.61
CA GLU A 740 -0.45 -45.04 34.34
C GLU A 740 0.05 -44.04 35.40
N ILE A 741 -0.08 -44.35 36.69
CA ILE A 741 0.44 -43.47 37.77
C ILE A 741 1.98 -43.33 37.70
N ARG A 742 2.72 -44.35 37.26
CA ARG A 742 4.19 -44.26 37.13
C ARG A 742 4.59 -43.41 35.93
N GLN A 743 3.91 -43.58 34.80
CA GLN A 743 4.08 -42.79 33.59
C GLN A 743 3.84 -41.31 33.88
N ALA A 744 2.70 -40.98 34.51
CA ALA A 744 2.34 -39.61 34.83
C ALA A 744 3.27 -38.93 35.86
N LYS A 745 3.92 -39.70 36.74
CA LYS A 745 4.92 -39.16 37.68
C LYS A 745 6.27 -38.82 37.03
N SER A 746 6.54 -39.33 35.84
CA SER A 746 7.74 -39.01 35.05
C SER A 746 7.48 -38.01 33.93
N ASP A 747 6.23 -37.59 33.73
CA ASP A 747 5.84 -36.74 32.62
C ASP A 747 5.78 -35.27 33.06
N ASP A 748 6.60 -34.42 32.44
CA ASP A 748 6.62 -32.96 32.68
C ASP A 748 5.52 -32.23 31.89
N GLN A 749 4.46 -32.94 31.45
CA GLN A 749 3.41 -32.45 30.57
C GLN A 749 2.77 -31.14 31.04
N VAL A 750 2.51 -30.99 32.35
CA VAL A 750 1.91 -29.75 32.89
C VAL A 750 2.92 -28.58 32.81
N GLU A 751 4.20 -28.84 33.08
CA GLU A 751 5.25 -27.81 32.99
C GLU A 751 5.50 -27.41 31.53
N MET A 752 5.50 -28.38 30.62
CA MET A 752 5.57 -28.14 29.17
C MET A 752 4.37 -27.34 28.66
N ALA A 753 3.14 -27.73 29.03
CA ALA A 753 1.93 -27.01 28.63
C ALA A 753 1.85 -25.60 29.23
N LEU A 754 2.38 -25.38 30.44
CA LEU A 754 2.53 -24.04 31.01
C LEU A 754 3.51 -23.19 30.21
N ALA A 755 4.69 -23.74 29.89
CA ALA A 755 5.70 -23.05 29.10
C ALA A 755 5.20 -22.73 27.68
N GLU A 756 4.45 -23.65 27.07
CA GLU A 756 3.88 -23.45 25.74
C GLU A 756 2.77 -22.40 25.73
N ARG A 757 1.91 -22.38 26.76
CA ARG A 757 0.96 -21.29 26.95
C ARG A 757 1.66 -19.94 27.07
N ASP A 758 2.73 -19.87 27.87
CA ASP A 758 3.45 -18.59 28.06
C ASP A 758 4.06 -18.11 26.76
N ARG A 759 4.72 -18.99 25.99
CA ARG A 759 5.23 -18.65 24.65
C ARG A 759 4.11 -18.18 23.72
N ALA A 760 3.02 -18.94 23.62
CA ALA A 760 1.93 -18.60 22.72
C ALA A 760 1.21 -17.29 23.10
N LEU A 761 1.20 -16.92 24.39
CA LEU A 761 0.68 -15.63 24.84
C LEU A 761 1.66 -14.48 24.59
N ASP A 762 2.97 -14.71 24.72
CA ASP A 762 3.99 -13.73 24.35
C ASP A 762 3.96 -13.49 22.83
N ASP A 763 3.90 -14.54 22.01
CA ASP A 763 3.76 -14.43 20.55
C ASP A 763 2.48 -13.67 20.15
N LEU A 764 1.36 -13.92 20.84
CA LEU A 764 0.10 -13.20 20.61
C LEU A 764 0.22 -11.71 20.99
N LYS A 765 0.98 -11.40 22.04
CA LYS A 765 1.21 -10.02 22.47
C LYS A 765 2.10 -9.28 21.48
N ASP A 766 3.16 -9.91 21.00
CA ASP A 766 4.05 -9.34 19.98
C ASP A 766 3.26 -9.09 18.69
N GLN A 767 2.42 -10.04 18.27
CA GLN A 767 1.52 -9.84 17.12
C GLN A 767 0.55 -8.67 17.31
N LEU A 768 -0.02 -8.50 18.51
CA LEU A 768 -0.89 -7.35 18.81
C LEU A 768 -0.12 -6.03 18.70
N GLN A 769 1.13 -6.00 19.12
CA GLN A 769 1.97 -4.79 18.99
C GLN A 769 2.25 -4.48 17.52
N ASP A 770 2.55 -5.49 16.72
CA ASP A 770 2.78 -5.34 15.29
C ASP A 770 1.50 -4.88 14.54
N ASP A 771 0.35 -5.50 14.84
CA ASP A 771 -0.95 -5.09 14.27
C ASP A 771 -1.29 -3.64 14.65
N CYS A 772 -1.09 -3.25 15.91
CA CYS A 772 -1.26 -1.87 16.36
C CYS A 772 -0.32 -0.90 15.64
N ALA A 773 0.95 -1.28 15.46
CA ALA A 773 1.92 -0.43 14.75
C ALA A 773 1.55 -0.27 13.28
N ALA A 774 1.07 -1.33 12.62
CA ALA A 774 0.61 -1.28 11.23
C ALA A 774 -0.62 -0.39 11.05
N MET A 775 -1.62 -0.50 11.94
CA MET A 775 -2.82 0.35 11.92
C MET A 775 -2.52 1.80 12.28
N VAL A 776 -1.62 2.07 13.22
CA VAL A 776 -1.17 3.44 13.50
C VAL A 776 -0.40 4.00 12.30
N GLY A 777 0.40 3.18 11.62
CA GLY A 777 1.09 3.54 10.38
C GLY A 777 0.13 3.97 9.28
N ASP A 778 -0.97 3.22 9.08
CA ASP A 778 -2.05 3.56 8.14
C ASP A 778 -2.64 4.95 8.44
N VAL A 779 -3.06 5.18 9.69
CA VAL A 779 -3.61 6.48 10.11
C VAL A 779 -2.58 7.62 9.95
N LEU A 780 -1.31 7.38 10.25
CA LEU A 780 -0.26 8.39 10.12
C LEU A 780 0.03 8.73 8.65
N VAL A 781 0.05 7.73 7.76
CA VAL A 781 0.26 7.98 6.33
C VAL A 781 -0.91 8.75 5.74
N ASP A 782 -2.15 8.36 6.07
CA ASP A 782 -3.35 9.10 5.66
C ASP A 782 -3.32 10.54 6.16
N HIS A 783 -2.93 10.76 7.42
CA HIS A 783 -2.82 12.10 7.98
C HIS A 783 -1.72 12.92 7.30
N ILE A 784 -0.55 12.34 7.03
CA ILE A 784 0.53 13.03 6.31
C ILE A 784 0.08 13.36 4.88
N GLN A 785 -0.64 12.44 4.23
CA GLN A 785 -1.17 12.65 2.89
C GLN A 785 -2.19 13.78 2.86
N GLU A 786 -3.19 13.78 3.76
CA GLU A 786 -4.19 14.84 3.90
C GLU A 786 -3.52 16.18 4.24
N ALA A 787 -2.65 16.24 5.25
CA ALA A 787 -1.97 17.47 5.65
C ALA A 787 -1.12 18.06 4.51
N THR A 788 -0.46 17.20 3.73
CA THR A 788 0.33 17.63 2.56
C THR A 788 -0.57 18.09 1.41
N MET A 789 -1.73 17.45 1.22
CA MET A 789 -2.70 17.79 0.18
C MET A 789 -3.48 19.08 0.49
N GLU A 790 -3.87 19.31 1.74
CA GLU A 790 -4.69 20.47 2.12
C GLU A 790 -3.86 21.74 2.39
N THR A 791 -2.69 21.61 3.03
CA THR A 791 -1.92 22.78 3.50
C THR A 791 -0.94 23.29 2.45
N SER A 792 -0.27 22.40 1.72
CA SER A 792 0.87 22.79 0.87
C SER A 792 0.52 22.82 -0.62
N ARG A 793 -0.42 21.97 -1.06
CA ARG A 793 -0.71 21.73 -2.48
C ARG A 793 -1.24 22.98 -3.21
N PRO A 794 -2.22 23.74 -2.68
CA PRO A 794 -2.73 24.92 -3.38
C PRO A 794 -1.61 25.93 -3.68
N ASP A 795 -0.78 26.25 -2.69
CA ASP A 795 0.35 27.19 -2.82
C ASP A 795 1.40 26.68 -3.83
N VAL A 796 1.72 25.39 -3.83
CA VAL A 796 2.65 24.79 -4.81
C VAL A 796 2.11 24.93 -6.22
N PHE A 797 0.82 24.71 -6.44
CA PHE A 797 0.23 24.82 -7.78
C PHE A 797 0.09 26.27 -8.25
N GLU A 798 -0.19 27.21 -7.35
CA GLU A 798 -0.13 28.64 -7.64
C GLU A 798 1.27 29.06 -8.06
N GLN A 799 2.29 28.68 -7.28
CA GLN A 799 3.70 28.97 -7.63
C GLN A 799 4.12 28.23 -8.91
N ALA A 800 3.64 27.01 -9.13
CA ALA A 800 3.92 26.25 -10.35
C ALA A 800 3.29 26.89 -11.58
N ARG A 801 2.10 27.51 -11.45
CA ARG A 801 1.48 28.30 -12.52
C ARG A 801 2.37 29.48 -12.89
N GLU A 802 2.88 30.21 -11.91
CA GLU A 802 3.78 31.34 -12.11
C GLU A 802 5.09 30.94 -12.79
N ILE A 803 5.73 29.87 -12.31
CA ILE A 803 6.95 29.33 -12.91
C ILE A 803 6.68 28.82 -14.32
N LEU A 804 5.57 28.10 -14.55
CA LEU A 804 5.21 27.58 -15.87
C LEU A 804 4.96 28.71 -16.86
N ALA A 805 4.23 29.76 -16.46
CA ALA A 805 4.03 30.95 -17.28
C ALA A 805 5.38 31.59 -17.62
N THR A 806 6.30 31.67 -16.66
CA THR A 806 7.62 32.26 -16.85
C THR A 806 8.51 31.45 -17.80
N ILE A 807 8.72 30.15 -17.56
CA ILE A 807 9.60 29.30 -18.38
C ILE A 807 9.05 29.01 -19.79
N THR A 808 7.78 29.33 -20.04
CA THR A 808 7.11 29.15 -21.34
C THR A 808 6.84 30.47 -22.06
N CYS A 809 7.39 31.58 -21.55
CA CYS A 809 7.12 32.94 -22.04
C CYS A 809 5.61 33.22 -22.22
N GLY A 810 4.80 32.80 -21.25
CA GLY A 810 3.36 33.00 -21.19
C GLY A 810 2.53 32.04 -22.02
N ARG A 811 3.15 31.11 -22.74
CA ARG A 811 2.41 30.18 -23.61
C ARG A 811 1.49 29.24 -22.84
N TYR A 812 1.94 28.69 -21.73
CA TYR A 812 1.18 27.72 -20.96
C TYR A 812 0.81 28.25 -19.58
N ARG A 813 -0.41 27.97 -19.15
CA ARG A 813 -0.91 28.25 -17.81
C ARG A 813 -1.39 26.95 -17.16
N LEU A 814 -1.05 26.73 -15.89
CA LEU A 814 -1.52 25.58 -15.13
C LEU A 814 -2.79 25.95 -14.38
N ASP A 815 -3.90 25.33 -14.76
CA ASP A 815 -5.22 25.54 -14.16
C ASP A 815 -5.67 24.29 -13.40
N PHE A 816 -6.53 24.50 -12.41
CA PHE A 816 -7.22 23.42 -11.69
C PHE A 816 -8.69 23.47 -12.07
N ASP A 817 -9.20 22.38 -12.62
CA ASP A 817 -10.61 22.23 -12.96
C ASP A 817 -11.36 21.77 -11.71
N GLU A 818 -12.07 22.69 -11.07
CA GLU A 818 -12.86 22.42 -9.85
C GLU A 818 -13.97 21.39 -10.08
N ALA A 819 -14.50 21.26 -11.30
CA ALA A 819 -15.63 20.37 -11.59
C ALA A 819 -15.21 18.90 -11.67
N GLU A 820 -14.04 18.64 -12.25
CA GLU A 820 -13.45 17.31 -12.38
C GLU A 820 -12.38 17.02 -11.32
N ALA A 821 -12.04 18.00 -10.49
CA ALA A 821 -10.93 17.96 -9.51
C ALA A 821 -9.58 17.56 -10.13
N GLU A 822 -9.31 18.01 -11.35
CA GLU A 822 -8.12 17.63 -12.12
C GLU A 822 -7.33 18.86 -12.61
N PHE A 823 -6.01 18.72 -12.68
CA PHE A 823 -5.15 19.75 -13.27
C PHE A 823 -5.18 19.72 -14.80
N ARG A 824 -5.19 20.90 -15.42
CA ARG A 824 -5.15 21.09 -16.87
C ARG A 824 -4.14 22.16 -17.24
N VAL A 825 -3.58 22.06 -18.45
CA VAL A 825 -2.71 23.10 -18.99
C VAL A 825 -3.46 23.85 -20.08
N PHE A 826 -3.60 25.16 -19.94
CA PHE A 826 -4.18 26.03 -20.95
C PHE A 826 -3.09 26.56 -21.88
N ASP A 827 -3.21 26.32 -23.19
CA ASP A 827 -2.34 26.90 -24.23
C ASP A 827 -2.92 28.26 -24.67
N GLU A 828 -2.30 29.36 -24.23
CA GLU A 828 -2.74 30.73 -24.51
C GLU A 828 -2.64 31.10 -25.99
N THR A 829 -1.72 30.47 -26.74
CA THR A 829 -1.58 30.73 -28.19
C THR A 829 -2.71 30.10 -29.01
N LYS A 830 -3.32 29.03 -28.48
CA LYS A 830 -4.43 28.31 -29.12
C LYS A 830 -5.77 28.55 -28.44
N GLN A 831 -5.77 29.21 -27.28
CA GLN A 831 -6.92 29.37 -26.40
C GLN A 831 -7.62 28.02 -26.12
N LYS A 832 -6.83 26.98 -25.82
CA LYS A 832 -7.34 25.61 -25.61
C LYS A 832 -6.77 25.00 -24.32
N GLY A 833 -7.65 24.46 -23.48
CA GLY A 833 -7.28 23.60 -22.35
C GLY A 833 -6.90 22.19 -22.81
N LEU A 834 -5.82 21.66 -22.25
CA LEU A 834 -5.31 20.32 -22.50
C LEU A 834 -5.27 19.56 -21.17
N ALA A 835 -5.75 18.32 -21.18
CA ALA A 835 -5.53 17.41 -20.06
C ALA A 835 -4.05 17.01 -19.97
N LEU A 836 -3.60 16.59 -18.78
CA LEU A 836 -2.20 16.25 -18.51
C LEU A 836 -1.65 15.12 -19.41
N ASP A 837 -2.52 14.20 -19.82
CA ASP A 837 -2.22 13.09 -20.73
C ASP A 837 -2.17 13.51 -22.21
N GLU A 838 -2.89 14.56 -22.61
CA GLU A 838 -2.84 15.14 -23.96
C GLU A 838 -1.57 15.96 -24.23
N LEU A 839 -0.77 16.23 -23.20
CA LEU A 839 0.44 17.04 -23.30
C LEU A 839 1.51 16.38 -24.17
N SER A 840 2.16 17.20 -24.99
CA SER A 840 3.37 16.79 -25.70
C SER A 840 4.47 16.43 -24.70
N SER A 841 5.36 15.51 -25.10
CA SER A 841 6.47 15.08 -24.24
C SER A 841 7.32 16.25 -23.73
N GLY A 842 7.54 17.29 -24.53
CA GLY A 842 8.24 18.52 -24.09
C GLY A 842 7.46 19.36 -23.08
N THR A 843 6.15 19.51 -23.30
CA THR A 843 5.28 20.27 -22.39
C THR A 843 5.19 19.60 -21.02
N ARG A 844 5.15 18.26 -20.96
CA ARG A 844 5.18 17.51 -19.69
C ARG A 844 6.43 17.83 -18.87
N VAL A 845 7.60 17.95 -19.52
CA VAL A 845 8.84 18.33 -18.83
C VAL A 845 8.76 19.72 -18.23
N GLN A 846 8.17 20.68 -18.95
CA GLN A 846 8.01 22.06 -18.44
C GLN A 846 7.09 22.10 -17.22
N VAL A 847 5.96 21.39 -17.26
CA VAL A 847 5.04 21.29 -16.11
C VAL A 847 5.74 20.65 -14.91
N LEU A 848 6.44 19.55 -15.13
CA LEU A 848 7.16 18.84 -14.06
C LEU A 848 8.27 19.71 -13.44
N LEU A 849 9.04 20.40 -14.28
CA LEU A 849 10.06 21.35 -13.83
C LEU A 849 9.43 22.48 -13.01
N ALA A 850 8.30 23.04 -13.47
CA ALA A 850 7.59 24.10 -12.76
C ALA A 850 7.07 23.65 -11.39
N VAL A 851 6.41 22.49 -11.30
CA VAL A 851 5.91 21.93 -10.03
C VAL A 851 7.05 21.65 -9.05
N ARG A 852 8.16 21.09 -9.53
CA ARG A 852 9.30 20.76 -8.66
C ARG A 852 10.01 22.00 -8.13
N ILE A 853 10.17 23.03 -8.97
CA ILE A 853 10.75 24.30 -8.53
C ILE A 853 9.78 25.03 -7.59
N ALA A 854 8.47 24.99 -7.86
CA ALA A 854 7.45 25.56 -6.99
C ALA A 854 7.52 24.99 -5.57
N PHE A 855 7.65 23.65 -5.47
CA PHE A 855 7.82 22.99 -4.18
C PHE A 855 9.12 23.42 -3.48
N VAL A 856 10.24 23.48 -4.21
CA VAL A 856 11.53 23.98 -3.67
C VAL A 856 11.39 25.42 -3.16
N GLU A 857 10.73 26.26 -3.93
CA GLU A 857 10.50 27.66 -3.62
C GLU A 857 9.61 27.86 -2.39
N GLN A 858 8.59 27.02 -2.19
CA GLN A 858 7.74 27.07 -1.00
C GLN A 858 8.54 26.87 0.30
N GLN A 859 9.60 26.05 0.24
CA GLN A 859 10.46 25.77 1.40
C GLN A 859 11.52 26.84 1.66
N GLU A 860 11.77 27.72 0.69
CA GLU A 860 12.78 28.77 0.80
C GLU A 860 12.29 29.94 1.66
N GLN A 861 12.88 30.08 2.85
CA GLN A 861 12.61 31.16 3.82
C GLN A 861 13.32 32.48 3.45
N GLY A 862 13.08 32.98 2.24
CA GLY A 862 13.56 34.29 1.77
C GLY A 862 14.85 34.28 0.95
N VAL A 863 15.50 33.14 0.77
CA VAL A 863 16.72 32.98 -0.04
C VAL A 863 16.55 31.91 -1.12
N GLN A 864 16.97 32.18 -2.35
CA GLN A 864 16.97 31.19 -3.43
C GLN A 864 18.31 30.46 -3.47
N ILE A 865 18.28 29.14 -3.33
CA ILE A 865 19.49 28.30 -3.39
C ILE A 865 19.72 27.86 -4.85
N PRO A 866 20.97 27.74 -5.31
CA PRO A 866 21.27 27.27 -6.65
C PRO A 866 20.69 25.89 -6.96
N LEU A 867 20.25 25.69 -8.20
CA LEU A 867 19.80 24.38 -8.70
C LEU A 867 20.95 23.59 -9.32
N LEU A 868 21.03 22.30 -9.01
CA LEU A 868 22.02 21.38 -9.56
C LEU A 868 21.33 20.41 -10.53
N LEU A 869 21.54 20.59 -11.82
CA LEU A 869 21.04 19.72 -12.89
C LEU A 869 22.13 18.69 -13.23
N ASP A 870 21.87 17.40 -13.01
CA ASP A 870 22.84 16.34 -13.27
C ASP A 870 22.38 15.47 -14.45
N GLU A 871 23.13 15.49 -15.56
CA GLU A 871 22.87 14.72 -16.79
C GLU A 871 21.41 14.76 -17.29
N THR A 872 20.72 15.90 -17.11
CA THR A 872 19.28 15.99 -17.35
C THR A 872 18.84 15.88 -18.81
N LEU A 873 19.77 16.02 -19.76
CA LEU A 873 19.51 15.86 -21.20
C LEU A 873 19.81 14.45 -21.71
N ALA A 874 20.31 13.54 -20.85
CA ALA A 874 20.70 12.20 -21.25
C ALA A 874 19.49 11.42 -21.82
N ASN A 875 19.71 10.71 -22.93
CA ASN A 875 18.68 9.93 -23.66
C ASN A 875 17.41 10.73 -24.06
N THR A 876 17.50 12.05 -24.14
CA THR A 876 16.39 12.93 -24.52
C THR A 876 16.53 13.32 -25.99
N ASP A 877 15.42 13.33 -26.75
CA ASP A 877 15.45 13.81 -28.14
C ASP A 877 15.73 15.32 -28.20
N ASP A 878 16.22 15.79 -29.35
CA ASP A 878 16.68 17.17 -29.50
C ASP A 878 15.59 18.21 -29.21
N ARG A 879 14.32 17.90 -29.46
CA ARG A 879 13.20 18.82 -29.18
C ARG A 879 13.00 18.98 -27.67
N ARG A 880 12.98 17.87 -26.92
CA ARG A 880 12.87 17.91 -25.45
C ARG A 880 14.11 18.52 -24.80
N ALA A 881 15.31 18.16 -25.27
CA ALA A 881 16.56 18.65 -24.71
C ALA A 881 16.61 20.18 -24.78
N ARG A 882 16.16 20.71 -25.92
CA ARG A 882 16.03 22.13 -26.14
C ARG A 882 15.03 22.81 -25.22
N THR A 883 13.84 22.22 -25.02
CA THR A 883 12.83 22.75 -24.08
C THR A 883 13.37 22.88 -22.66
N ILE A 884 14.17 21.90 -22.21
CA ILE A 884 14.83 21.94 -20.89
C ILE A 884 15.84 23.10 -20.81
N ILE A 885 16.69 23.24 -21.82
CA ILE A 885 17.70 24.31 -21.89
C ILE A 885 17.03 25.69 -21.85
N GLU A 886 16.02 25.92 -22.69
CA GLU A 886 15.29 27.19 -22.76
C GLU A 886 14.59 27.51 -21.43
N SER A 887 13.90 26.53 -20.83
CA SER A 887 13.24 26.71 -19.53
C SER A 887 14.24 27.06 -18.43
N THR A 888 15.45 26.47 -18.46
CA THR A 888 16.52 26.74 -17.49
C THR A 888 17.14 28.12 -17.69
N ILE A 889 17.28 28.57 -18.94
CA ILE A 889 17.72 29.93 -19.27
C ILE A 889 16.75 30.96 -18.68
N GLU A 890 15.45 30.73 -18.78
CA GLU A 890 14.45 31.63 -18.18
C GLU A 890 14.54 31.65 -16.65
N LEU A 891 14.75 30.50 -16.00
CA LEU A 891 14.98 30.47 -14.55
C LEU A 891 16.21 31.28 -14.13
N ALA A 892 17.31 31.15 -14.88
CA ALA A 892 18.53 31.91 -14.63
C ALA A 892 18.38 33.41 -14.91
N ARG A 893 17.56 33.80 -15.90
CA ARG A 893 17.22 35.20 -16.17
C ARG A 893 16.48 35.84 -15.00
N ASN A 894 15.67 35.07 -14.27
CA ASN A 894 14.98 35.51 -13.06
C ASN A 894 15.86 35.49 -11.79
N GLY A 895 17.18 35.35 -11.93
CA GLY A 895 18.16 35.56 -10.85
C GLY A 895 18.64 34.29 -10.15
N ARG A 896 18.08 33.12 -10.45
CA ARG A 896 18.48 31.86 -9.81
C ARG A 896 19.73 31.28 -10.46
N GLN A 897 20.78 31.03 -9.68
CA GLN A 897 22.00 30.38 -10.18
C GLN A 897 21.74 28.91 -10.49
N VAL A 898 22.26 28.43 -11.62
CA VAL A 898 22.10 27.04 -12.06
C VAL A 898 23.44 26.41 -12.39
N PHE A 899 23.66 25.19 -11.92
CA PHE A 899 24.79 24.35 -12.27
C PHE A 899 24.31 23.17 -13.11
N TYR A 900 24.87 22.99 -14.29
CA TYR A 900 24.57 21.86 -15.16
C TYR A 900 25.80 20.95 -15.25
N PHE A 901 25.71 19.71 -14.78
CA PHE A 901 26.78 18.73 -14.80
C PHE A 901 26.57 17.73 -15.93
N THR A 902 27.61 17.47 -16.73
CA THR A 902 27.53 16.44 -17.79
C THR A 902 28.86 15.77 -18.10
N ALA A 903 28.79 14.48 -18.43
CA ALA A 903 29.90 13.75 -19.03
C ALA A 903 29.86 13.71 -20.56
N GLN A 904 28.80 14.23 -21.19
CA GLN A 904 28.48 14.03 -22.59
C GLN A 904 28.77 15.29 -23.41
N GLY A 905 29.64 15.16 -24.43
CA GLY A 905 30.07 16.31 -25.22
C GLY A 905 28.96 16.92 -26.09
N ASP A 906 27.98 16.13 -26.53
CA ASP A 906 26.83 16.61 -27.31
C ASP A 906 25.92 17.53 -26.48
N GLU A 907 25.73 17.26 -25.20
CA GLU A 907 25.02 18.15 -24.28
C GLU A 907 25.76 19.48 -24.10
N VAL A 908 27.09 19.44 -23.94
CA VAL A 908 27.93 20.65 -23.88
C VAL A 908 27.78 21.46 -25.17
N ALA A 909 27.75 20.80 -26.33
CA ALA A 909 27.56 21.47 -27.62
C ALA A 909 26.17 22.13 -27.72
N LYS A 910 25.11 21.47 -27.25
CA LYS A 910 23.74 22.01 -27.20
C LYS A 910 23.66 23.24 -26.29
N TRP A 911 24.22 23.16 -25.09
CA TRP A 911 24.29 24.29 -24.16
C TRP A 911 25.11 25.46 -24.73
N THR A 912 26.28 25.20 -25.29
CA THR A 912 27.11 26.23 -25.95
C THR A 912 26.32 26.97 -27.02
N ALA A 913 25.66 26.23 -27.93
CA ALA A 913 24.90 26.84 -29.02
C ALA A 913 23.70 27.68 -28.53
N ALA A 914 22.99 27.21 -27.50
CA ALA A 914 21.87 27.95 -26.91
C ALA A 914 22.32 29.21 -26.15
N LEU A 915 23.41 29.12 -25.39
CA LEU A 915 23.94 30.23 -24.61
C LEU A 915 24.61 31.31 -25.49
N GLU A 916 25.27 30.93 -26.59
CA GLU A 916 25.84 31.88 -27.56
C GLU A 916 24.78 32.67 -28.33
N SER A 917 23.59 32.08 -28.53
CA SER A 917 22.48 32.71 -29.26
C SER A 917 21.61 33.61 -28.39
N THR A 918 21.69 33.47 -27.06
CA THR A 918 20.86 34.14 -26.07
C THR A 918 21.55 35.37 -25.46
N ASN A 919 20.88 36.52 -25.48
CA ASN A 919 21.32 37.71 -24.75
C ASN A 919 20.69 37.76 -23.35
N GLY A 920 21.37 38.35 -22.37
CA GLY A 920 20.79 38.71 -21.06
C GLY A 920 21.04 37.73 -19.90
N VAL A 921 21.70 36.58 -20.13
CA VAL A 921 22.06 35.64 -19.05
C VAL A 921 23.58 35.45 -19.01
N THR A 922 24.19 35.63 -17.84
CA THR A 922 25.61 35.34 -17.64
C THR A 922 25.82 33.82 -17.62
N HIS A 923 26.86 33.34 -18.30
CA HIS A 923 27.13 31.91 -18.35
C HIS A 923 28.63 31.61 -18.39
N LYS A 924 28.99 30.42 -17.93
CA LYS A 924 30.34 29.86 -17.96
C LYS A 924 30.29 28.39 -18.35
N ILE A 925 31.26 27.98 -19.18
CA ILE A 925 31.49 26.57 -19.52
C ILE A 925 32.83 26.18 -18.93
N ILE A 926 32.82 25.20 -18.03
CA ILE A 926 33.95 24.82 -17.19
C ILE A 926 34.31 23.37 -17.47
N ASP A 927 35.53 23.17 -17.98
CA ASP A 927 36.10 21.86 -18.19
C ASP A 927 36.92 21.43 -16.97
N LEU A 928 36.41 20.46 -16.20
CA LEU A 928 37.08 20.00 -14.99
C LEU A 928 38.42 19.33 -15.25
N THR A 929 38.68 18.84 -16.47
CA THR A 929 39.98 18.22 -16.76
C THR A 929 41.05 19.28 -16.97
N THR A 930 40.68 20.43 -17.56
CA THR A 930 41.53 21.62 -17.61
C THR A 930 41.77 22.20 -16.22
N VAL A 931 40.74 22.29 -15.37
CA VAL A 931 40.89 22.77 -13.98
C VAL A 931 41.85 21.87 -13.17
N ARG A 932 41.83 20.56 -13.42
CA ARG A 932 42.63 19.58 -12.69
C ARG A 932 43.98 19.22 -13.35
N ASP A 933 44.30 19.81 -14.50
CA ASP A 933 45.50 19.50 -15.29
C ASP A 933 45.61 17.98 -15.64
N VAL A 934 44.51 17.41 -16.15
CA VAL A 934 44.40 15.99 -16.55
C VAL A 934 44.27 15.86 -18.08
N ASP A 935 45.07 14.98 -18.69
CA ASP A 935 45.23 14.83 -20.15
C ASP A 935 44.01 14.22 -20.91
N GLU A 936 42.92 13.88 -20.23
CA GLU A 936 41.75 13.23 -20.82
C GLU A 936 40.66 14.27 -21.10
N SER A 937 40.22 14.44 -22.35
CA SER A 937 39.20 15.45 -22.71
C SER A 937 37.97 14.83 -23.34
N VAL A 938 36.81 15.43 -23.07
CA VAL A 938 35.54 15.03 -23.68
C VAL A 938 35.48 15.57 -25.10
N TYR A 939 35.17 14.72 -26.08
CA TYR A 939 34.95 15.17 -27.45
C TYR A 939 33.61 15.92 -27.55
N ILE A 940 33.68 17.23 -27.80
CA ILE A 940 32.51 18.07 -28.05
C ILE A 940 32.28 18.11 -29.57
N PRO A 941 31.17 17.55 -30.08
CA PRO A 941 30.86 17.60 -31.50
C PRO A 941 30.58 19.04 -31.92
N HIS A 942 31.00 19.40 -33.14
CA HIS A 942 30.54 20.63 -33.77
C HIS A 942 29.09 20.44 -34.20
N ILE A 943 28.17 21.12 -33.51
CA ILE A 943 26.78 21.24 -33.95
C ILE A 943 26.71 22.53 -34.75
N ASP A 944 26.38 22.44 -36.05
CA ASP A 944 25.97 23.61 -36.83
C ASP A 944 24.71 24.13 -36.15
N SER A 945 24.83 25.31 -35.50
CA SER A 945 23.82 26.01 -34.69
C SER A 945 22.56 25.21 -34.38
N VAL A 946 22.30 24.93 -33.09
CA VAL A 946 20.91 24.64 -32.66
C VAL A 946 20.07 25.82 -33.18
N GLU A 947 19.27 25.61 -34.22
CA GLU A 947 18.43 26.68 -34.79
C GLU A 947 17.65 27.29 -33.64
N SER A 948 17.82 28.58 -33.33
CA SER A 948 16.93 29.24 -32.36
C SER A 948 15.50 29.11 -32.89
N PHE A 949 14.55 28.59 -32.08
CA PHE A 949 13.17 28.33 -32.49
C PHE A 949 12.46 29.64 -32.71
N THR A 950 12.89 30.68 -32.00
CA THR A 950 12.61 32.07 -32.30
C THR A 950 13.55 32.51 -33.41
N PRO A 951 13.10 32.58 -34.68
CA PRO A 951 13.80 33.41 -35.66
C PRO A 951 13.93 34.80 -35.05
N LYS A 952 15.15 35.34 -35.03
CA LYS A 952 15.34 36.72 -34.53
C LYS A 952 14.42 37.62 -35.36
N PRO A 953 13.51 38.37 -34.72
CA PRO A 953 12.60 39.22 -35.46
C PRO A 953 13.40 40.22 -36.31
N PRO A 954 12.90 40.58 -37.51
CA PRO A 954 13.53 41.60 -38.33
C PRO A 954 13.64 42.89 -37.54
N ARG A 955 14.79 43.58 -37.63
CA ARG A 955 15.01 44.83 -36.89
C ARG A 955 14.06 45.93 -37.42
N PRO A 956 13.51 46.81 -36.56
CA PRO A 956 12.51 47.80 -36.94
C PRO A 956 13.06 48.96 -37.80
N ASN A 957 14.38 49.04 -38.04
CA ASN A 957 15.05 50.19 -38.62
C ASN A 957 14.50 50.61 -40.01
N GLY A 958 13.69 51.67 -40.02
CA GLY A 958 13.16 52.29 -41.23
C GLY A 958 11.74 51.86 -41.62
N HIS A 959 11.10 50.98 -40.83
CA HIS A 959 9.71 50.61 -40.98
C HIS A 959 8.81 51.49 -40.10
N ASP A 960 7.64 51.87 -40.62
CA ASP A 960 6.51 52.29 -39.80
C ASP A 960 5.71 51.06 -39.34
N HIS A 961 4.72 51.24 -38.46
CA HIS A 961 3.92 50.14 -37.91
C HIS A 961 3.35 49.20 -39.00
N ALA A 962 2.74 49.76 -40.05
CA ALA A 962 2.15 48.99 -41.16
C ALA A 962 3.21 48.20 -41.95
N SER A 963 4.28 48.87 -42.40
CA SER A 963 5.36 48.21 -43.15
C SER A 963 6.19 47.24 -42.32
N TYR A 964 6.18 47.35 -40.99
CA TYR A 964 6.79 46.36 -40.10
C TYR A 964 5.92 45.12 -39.96
N GLY A 965 4.59 45.28 -39.93
CA GLY A 965 3.65 44.16 -39.99
C GLY A 965 3.79 43.33 -41.27
N ASP A 966 4.00 43.99 -42.41
CA ASP A 966 4.28 43.32 -43.69
C ASP A 966 5.60 42.52 -43.66
N GLU A 967 6.65 43.07 -43.04
CA GLU A 967 7.97 42.40 -42.90
C GLU A 967 7.92 41.22 -41.91
N LEU A 968 7.08 41.32 -40.88
CA LEU A 968 6.80 40.26 -39.93
C LEU A 968 5.89 39.15 -40.50
N GLU A 969 5.32 39.36 -41.69
CA GLU A 969 4.33 38.46 -42.29
C GLU A 969 3.15 38.14 -41.33
N VAL A 970 2.63 39.16 -40.64
CA VAL A 970 1.59 38.98 -39.61
C VAL A 970 0.32 38.36 -40.20
N ASP A 971 -0.08 37.21 -39.67
CA ASP A 971 -1.30 36.51 -40.07
C ASP A 971 -2.57 37.34 -39.81
N SER A 972 -3.59 37.13 -40.64
CA SER A 972 -4.91 37.72 -40.45
C SER A 972 -5.54 37.22 -39.14
N PHE A 973 -5.98 38.13 -38.28
CA PHE A 973 -6.62 37.79 -37.02
C PHE A 973 -8.02 37.19 -37.23
N ASN A 974 -8.30 36.05 -36.57
CA ASN A 974 -9.63 35.42 -36.57
C ASN A 974 -10.30 35.57 -35.19
N PRO A 975 -11.35 36.39 -35.05
CA PRO A 975 -12.02 36.63 -33.78
C PRO A 975 -12.67 35.39 -33.14
N HIS A 976 -13.00 34.35 -33.91
CA HIS A 976 -13.55 33.10 -33.35
C HIS A 976 -12.58 32.45 -32.36
N ARG A 977 -11.27 32.53 -32.63
CA ARG A 977 -10.23 31.93 -31.79
C ARG A 977 -9.97 32.70 -30.49
N GLY A 978 -10.63 33.84 -30.29
CA GLY A 978 -10.46 34.69 -29.11
C GLY A 978 -9.35 35.73 -29.29
N ALA A 979 -9.40 36.81 -28.49
CA ALA A 979 -8.41 37.89 -28.58
C ALA A 979 -6.99 37.45 -28.17
N GLY A 980 -6.87 36.40 -27.36
CA GLY A 980 -5.57 35.86 -26.93
C GLY A 980 -4.69 35.39 -28.10
N THR A 981 -5.28 34.95 -29.21
CA THR A 981 -4.52 34.52 -30.39
C THR A 981 -4.05 35.67 -31.27
N ALA A 982 -4.40 36.92 -30.95
CA ALA A 982 -3.97 38.07 -31.73
C ALA A 982 -2.46 38.27 -31.61
N HIS A 983 -1.78 38.42 -32.74
CA HIS A 983 -0.38 38.84 -32.76
C HIS A 983 -0.25 40.24 -32.13
N LEU A 984 0.84 40.50 -31.40
CA LEU A 984 1.05 41.75 -30.67
C LEU A 984 1.00 42.99 -31.59
N TRP A 985 1.32 42.84 -32.87
CA TRP A 985 1.19 43.90 -33.88
C TRP A 985 -0.19 44.59 -33.90
N TYR A 986 -1.28 43.86 -33.62
CA TYR A 986 -2.62 44.45 -33.59
C TYR A 986 -2.83 45.44 -32.43
N VAL A 987 -2.15 45.24 -31.30
CA VAL A 987 -2.36 45.98 -30.05
C VAL A 987 -1.21 46.92 -29.68
N ILE A 988 -0.02 46.75 -30.27
CA ILE A 988 1.18 47.57 -30.03
C ILE A 988 1.43 48.51 -31.20
N ASP A 989 1.45 49.82 -30.94
CA ASP A 989 1.72 50.85 -31.96
C ASP A 989 3.22 51.13 -32.13
N ASP A 990 3.96 51.04 -31.03
CA ASP A 990 5.40 51.29 -31.00
C ASP A 990 6.20 50.09 -31.51
N VAL A 991 6.88 50.27 -32.64
CA VAL A 991 7.60 49.21 -33.36
C VAL A 991 8.81 48.71 -32.57
N ASP A 992 9.46 49.60 -31.82
CA ASP A 992 10.61 49.24 -30.97
C ASP A 992 10.17 48.36 -29.79
N THR A 993 9.06 48.70 -29.13
CA THR A 993 8.43 47.89 -28.08
C THR A 993 7.97 46.52 -28.61
N LEU A 994 7.35 46.49 -29.79
CA LEU A 994 6.95 45.24 -30.44
C LEU A 994 8.16 44.34 -30.71
N HIS A 995 9.25 44.89 -31.27
CA HIS A 995 10.47 44.14 -31.51
C HIS A 995 11.11 43.60 -30.22
N GLN A 996 11.12 44.38 -29.14
CA GLN A 996 11.64 43.94 -27.83
C GLN A 996 10.87 42.72 -27.29
N LEU A 997 9.53 42.74 -27.37
CA LEU A 997 8.70 41.62 -26.92
C LEU A 997 8.88 40.38 -27.82
N LEU A 998 9.02 40.57 -29.13
CA LEU A 998 9.32 39.48 -30.07
C LEU A 998 10.72 38.89 -29.83
N GLU A 999 11.72 39.69 -29.46
CA GLU A 999 13.05 39.18 -29.07
C GLU A 999 13.00 38.31 -27.80
N LEU A 1000 12.02 38.54 -26.92
CA LEU A 1000 11.74 37.70 -25.74
C LEU A 1000 10.89 36.46 -26.08
N GLY A 1001 10.50 36.27 -27.34
CA GLY A 1001 9.67 35.15 -27.79
C GLY A 1001 8.18 35.30 -27.45
N ILE A 1002 7.72 36.53 -27.19
CA ILE A 1002 6.32 36.85 -26.91
C ILE A 1002 5.71 37.40 -28.21
N GLU A 1003 4.86 36.61 -28.86
CA GLU A 1003 4.29 36.94 -30.18
C GLU A 1003 2.80 37.31 -30.11
N HIS A 1004 2.09 36.72 -29.16
CA HIS A 1004 0.64 36.86 -29.04
C HIS A 1004 0.20 37.55 -27.74
N TRP A 1005 -0.97 38.20 -27.80
CA TRP A 1005 -1.55 38.86 -26.63
C TRP A 1005 -1.82 37.91 -25.46
N GLY A 1006 -2.30 36.69 -25.72
CA GLY A 1006 -2.56 35.70 -24.67
C GLY A 1006 -1.30 35.35 -23.87
N GLN A 1007 -0.15 35.25 -24.55
CA GLN A 1007 1.15 35.03 -23.91
C GLN A 1007 1.53 36.20 -23.00
N LEU A 1008 1.49 37.43 -23.54
CA LEU A 1008 1.82 38.63 -22.78
C LEU A 1008 0.89 38.80 -21.57
N LYS A 1009 -0.42 38.60 -21.76
CA LYS A 1009 -1.41 38.65 -20.68
C LYS A 1009 -1.10 37.65 -19.57
N ASN A 1010 -0.80 36.41 -19.92
CA ASN A 1010 -0.48 35.37 -18.94
C ASN A 1010 0.80 35.69 -18.17
N LEU A 1011 1.83 36.24 -18.84
CA LEU A 1011 3.04 36.74 -18.17
C LEU A 1011 2.78 37.93 -17.25
N LEU A 1012 1.97 38.91 -17.66
CA LEU A 1012 1.65 40.08 -16.83
C LEU A 1012 0.81 39.70 -15.60
N GLN A 1013 -0.06 38.72 -15.75
CA GLN A 1013 -0.97 38.30 -14.68
C GLN A 1013 -0.30 37.35 -13.68
N TRP A 1014 0.53 36.43 -14.17
CA TRP A 1014 1.04 35.32 -13.36
C TRP A 1014 2.55 35.12 -13.44
N GLY A 1015 3.25 35.68 -14.43
CA GLY A 1015 4.69 35.47 -14.59
C GLY A 1015 5.53 36.51 -13.84
N ASN A 1016 6.80 36.17 -13.60
CA ASN A 1016 7.81 37.08 -13.06
C ASN A 1016 8.86 37.49 -14.11
N GLY A 1017 8.58 37.26 -15.40
CA GLY A 1017 9.53 37.50 -16.48
C GLY A 1017 10.08 38.93 -16.49
N ASP A 1018 11.38 39.06 -16.76
CA ASP A 1018 12.08 40.34 -16.85
C ASP A 1018 11.63 41.14 -18.08
N LEU A 1019 10.56 41.92 -17.92
CA LEU A 1019 10.09 42.92 -18.89
C LEU A 1019 10.77 44.28 -18.69
N SER A 1020 11.87 44.38 -17.92
CA SER A 1020 12.53 45.66 -17.60
C SER A 1020 13.08 46.40 -18.81
N SER A 1021 13.28 45.70 -19.93
CA SER A 1021 13.67 46.29 -21.21
C SER A 1021 12.54 47.06 -21.89
N VAL A 1022 11.29 46.83 -21.49
CA VAL A 1022 10.08 47.44 -22.06
C VAL A 1022 9.57 48.56 -21.16
N ASP A 1023 9.18 49.68 -21.75
CA ASP A 1023 8.63 50.83 -21.02
C ASP A 1023 7.27 50.50 -20.38
N SER A 1024 7.14 50.70 -19.07
CA SER A 1024 5.90 50.42 -18.32
C SER A 1024 4.70 51.23 -18.81
N ASP A 1025 4.95 52.44 -19.34
CA ASP A 1025 3.89 53.27 -19.91
C ASP A 1025 3.33 52.64 -21.20
N GLN A 1026 4.17 51.96 -21.97
CA GLN A 1026 3.76 51.23 -23.18
C GLN A 1026 2.94 49.98 -22.82
N ILE A 1027 3.36 49.20 -21.82
CA ILE A 1027 2.58 48.02 -21.36
C ILE A 1027 1.15 48.44 -20.96
N THR A 1028 1.02 49.54 -20.23
CA THR A 1028 -0.30 50.08 -19.85
C THR A 1028 -1.15 50.45 -21.08
N ILE A 1029 -0.53 50.96 -22.15
CA ILE A 1029 -1.22 51.26 -23.41
C ILE A 1029 -1.67 49.97 -24.10
N VAL A 1030 -0.83 48.94 -24.11
CA VAL A 1030 -1.13 47.63 -24.70
C VAL A 1030 -2.29 46.95 -23.99
N GLU A 1031 -2.33 46.97 -22.65
CA GLU A 1031 -3.45 46.42 -21.87
C GLU A 1031 -4.79 47.06 -22.24
N LYS A 1032 -4.80 48.40 -22.40
CA LYS A 1032 -6.00 49.13 -22.83
C LYS A 1032 -6.43 48.78 -24.24
N ASN A 1033 -5.47 48.69 -25.17
CA ASN A 1033 -5.73 48.29 -26.56
C ASN A 1033 -6.23 46.85 -26.63
N ALA A 1034 -5.71 45.97 -25.79
CA ALA A 1034 -6.14 44.58 -25.74
C ALA A 1034 -7.50 44.39 -25.03
N ALA A 1035 -7.84 45.20 -24.02
CA ALA A 1035 -9.17 45.24 -23.45
C ALA A 1035 -10.21 45.65 -24.50
N ALA A 1036 -9.89 46.65 -25.32
CA ALA A 1036 -10.70 47.05 -26.47
C ALA A 1036 -10.80 45.96 -27.55
N LEU A 1037 -9.71 45.23 -27.81
CA LEU A 1037 -9.73 44.07 -28.72
C LEU A 1037 -10.60 42.92 -28.19
N ASN A 1038 -10.58 42.65 -26.88
CA ASN A 1038 -11.50 41.68 -26.27
C ASN A 1038 -12.96 42.09 -26.47
N GLU A 1039 -13.30 43.37 -26.20
CA GLU A 1039 -14.66 43.87 -26.44
C GLU A 1039 -15.04 43.78 -27.92
N PHE A 1040 -14.11 44.05 -28.83
CA PHE A 1040 -14.34 43.83 -30.27
C PHE A 1040 -14.69 42.36 -30.54
N VAL A 1041 -13.91 41.41 -30.04
CA VAL A 1041 -14.17 39.97 -30.23
C VAL A 1041 -15.52 39.58 -29.66
N ASP A 1042 -15.85 40.02 -28.44
CA ASP A 1042 -17.12 39.71 -27.79
C ASP A 1042 -18.31 40.30 -28.56
N ALA A 1043 -18.21 41.56 -28.99
CA ALA A 1043 -19.22 42.21 -29.82
C ALA A 1043 -19.34 41.55 -31.21
N TRP A 1044 -18.23 41.10 -31.79
CA TRP A 1044 -18.19 40.41 -33.07
C TRP A 1044 -18.81 39.00 -32.97
N LYS A 1045 -18.60 38.27 -31.88
CA LYS A 1045 -19.22 36.95 -31.65
C LYS A 1045 -20.74 37.03 -31.51
N VAL A 1046 -21.32 38.18 -31.16
CA VAL A 1046 -22.79 38.31 -31.06
C VAL A 1046 -23.46 38.01 -32.40
N GLY A 1047 -24.32 36.98 -32.40
CA GLY A 1047 -25.06 36.56 -33.60
C GLY A 1047 -24.27 35.70 -34.58
N ARG A 1048 -23.03 35.32 -34.21
CA ARG A 1048 -22.16 34.37 -34.93
C ARG A 1048 -21.96 33.15 -34.03
N GLY A 1049 -22.32 31.95 -34.52
CA GLY A 1049 -22.17 30.72 -33.74
C GLY A 1049 -20.71 30.23 -33.69
N GLU A 1050 -20.47 29.14 -32.96
CA GLU A 1050 -19.15 28.48 -32.95
C GLU A 1050 -18.77 27.98 -34.36
N PRO A 1051 -17.47 27.99 -34.71
CA PRO A 1051 -17.02 27.60 -36.03
C PRO A 1051 -17.26 26.10 -36.27
N VAL A 1052 -17.77 25.78 -37.45
CA VAL A 1052 -18.01 24.41 -37.91
C VAL A 1052 -16.79 23.90 -38.63
N ASP A 1053 -16.13 22.89 -38.05
CA ASP A 1053 -14.98 22.22 -38.63
C ASP A 1053 -15.35 20.82 -39.18
N ARG A 1054 -14.34 20.10 -39.68
CA ARG A 1054 -14.54 18.75 -40.22
C ARG A 1054 -15.14 17.78 -39.20
N GLU A 1055 -14.70 17.80 -37.95
CA GLU A 1055 -15.19 16.89 -36.92
C GLU A 1055 -16.67 17.12 -36.65
N ILE A 1056 -17.09 18.39 -36.58
CA ILE A 1056 -18.50 18.77 -36.39
C ILE A 1056 -19.34 18.36 -37.61
N LEU A 1057 -18.81 18.52 -38.82
CA LEU A 1057 -19.48 18.08 -40.06
C LEU A 1057 -19.63 16.55 -40.10
N GLU A 1058 -18.64 15.79 -39.65
CA GLU A 1058 -18.69 14.33 -39.54
C GLU A 1058 -19.68 13.90 -38.45
N ALA A 1059 -19.63 14.52 -37.27
CA ALA A 1059 -20.53 14.27 -36.13
C ALA A 1059 -21.99 14.57 -36.47
N SER A 1060 -22.26 15.56 -37.34
CA SER A 1060 -23.62 15.91 -37.77
C SER A 1060 -24.35 14.76 -38.48
N GLY A 1061 -23.64 13.79 -39.06
CA GLY A 1061 -24.18 12.72 -39.91
C GLY A 1061 -24.94 13.23 -41.17
N ALA A 1062 -24.96 14.53 -41.39
CA ALA A 1062 -25.63 15.18 -42.50
C ALA A 1062 -24.75 15.15 -43.75
N VAL A 1063 -23.43 15.30 -43.58
CA VAL A 1063 -22.42 15.19 -44.63
C VAL A 1063 -21.91 13.75 -44.71
N SER A 1064 -21.98 13.13 -45.89
CA SER A 1064 -21.44 11.77 -46.08
C SER A 1064 -19.96 11.83 -46.47
N GLY A 1065 -19.18 10.78 -46.19
CA GLY A 1065 -17.74 10.72 -46.49
C GLY A 1065 -17.33 10.97 -47.96
N THR A 1066 -18.25 10.94 -48.93
CA THR A 1066 -17.95 11.35 -50.32
C THR A 1066 -17.91 12.87 -50.52
N PHE A 1067 -18.57 13.64 -49.65
CA PHE A 1067 -18.66 15.10 -49.72
C PHE A 1067 -17.93 15.77 -48.56
N ILE A 1068 -17.37 15.02 -47.62
CA ILE A 1068 -16.78 15.61 -46.42
C ILE A 1068 -15.57 16.49 -46.76
N ASP A 1069 -14.72 16.07 -47.69
CA ASP A 1069 -13.56 16.87 -48.11
C ASP A 1069 -14.00 18.20 -48.75
N GLU A 1070 -14.94 18.16 -49.71
CA GLU A 1070 -15.45 19.37 -50.38
C GLU A 1070 -16.23 20.30 -49.44
N VAL A 1071 -16.98 19.76 -48.48
CA VAL A 1071 -17.74 20.57 -47.51
C VAL A 1071 -16.84 21.11 -46.40
N SER A 1072 -15.78 20.40 -46.03
CA SER A 1072 -14.73 20.90 -45.15
C SER A 1072 -13.93 22.03 -45.79
N GLU A 1073 -13.55 21.91 -47.07
CA GLU A 1073 -12.92 23.02 -47.82
C GLU A 1073 -13.86 24.24 -47.91
N LEU A 1074 -15.17 24.01 -48.11
CA LEU A 1074 -16.17 25.08 -48.07
C LEU A 1074 -16.23 25.73 -46.68
N ALA A 1075 -16.27 24.93 -45.61
CA ALA A 1075 -16.29 25.41 -44.25
C ALA A 1075 -15.04 26.25 -43.91
N GLU A 1076 -13.85 25.79 -44.33
CA GLU A 1076 -12.60 26.56 -44.21
C GLU A 1076 -12.69 27.89 -44.97
N SER A 1077 -13.25 27.91 -46.18
CA SER A 1077 -13.34 29.12 -47.00
C SER A 1077 -14.26 30.21 -46.42
N VAL A 1078 -15.21 29.83 -45.56
CA VAL A 1078 -16.13 30.76 -44.85
C VAL A 1078 -15.82 30.86 -43.35
N ASN A 1079 -14.60 30.48 -42.94
CA ASN A 1079 -14.14 30.52 -41.56
C ASN A 1079 -15.05 29.77 -40.55
N GLY A 1080 -15.72 28.72 -41.01
CA GLY A 1080 -16.60 27.89 -40.17
C GLY A 1080 -17.98 28.48 -39.88
N ASP A 1081 -18.39 29.59 -40.53
CA ASP A 1081 -19.72 30.18 -40.30
C ASP A 1081 -20.84 29.23 -40.75
N GLY A 1082 -21.53 28.64 -39.76
CA GLY A 1082 -22.60 27.66 -40.00
C GLY A 1082 -23.74 28.17 -40.88
N ARG A 1083 -24.07 29.46 -40.85
CA ARG A 1083 -25.12 30.04 -41.72
C ARG A 1083 -24.62 30.13 -43.16
N GLN A 1084 -23.38 30.60 -43.36
CA GLN A 1084 -22.79 30.72 -44.69
C GLN A 1084 -22.54 29.35 -45.33
N ILE A 1085 -22.10 28.35 -44.57
CA ILE A 1085 -21.94 26.96 -45.04
C ILE A 1085 -23.29 26.44 -45.55
N VAL A 1086 -24.35 26.57 -44.75
CA VAL A 1086 -25.69 26.11 -45.12
C VAL A 1086 -26.22 26.86 -46.35
N ASP A 1087 -26.03 28.17 -46.42
CA ASP A 1087 -26.47 29.00 -47.54
C ASP A 1087 -25.71 28.67 -48.83
N ALA A 1088 -24.38 28.47 -48.77
CA ALA A 1088 -23.55 28.03 -49.90
C ALA A 1088 -23.97 26.64 -50.41
N LEU A 1089 -24.29 25.71 -49.51
CA LEU A 1089 -24.83 24.39 -49.85
C LEU A 1089 -26.23 24.47 -50.48
N HIS A 1090 -27.06 25.45 -50.08
CA HIS A 1090 -28.35 25.73 -50.72
C HIS A 1090 -28.20 26.39 -52.08
N ASN A 1091 -27.20 27.26 -52.24
CA ASN A 1091 -26.87 27.96 -53.48
C ASN A 1091 -26.18 27.05 -54.52
N GLY A 1092 -25.78 25.84 -54.11
CA GLY A 1092 -25.26 24.80 -54.99
C GLY A 1092 -23.76 24.90 -55.27
N GLU A 1093 -23.00 25.52 -54.36
CA GLU A 1093 -21.53 25.64 -54.47
C GLU A 1093 -20.84 24.27 -54.40
N VAL A 1094 -21.42 23.30 -53.68
CA VAL A 1094 -21.02 21.89 -53.73
C VAL A 1094 -21.93 21.12 -54.70
N ASN A 1095 -21.33 20.63 -55.78
CA ASN A 1095 -22.07 19.99 -56.86
C ASN A 1095 -22.77 18.70 -56.40
N ARG A 1096 -24.08 18.59 -56.70
CA ARG A 1096 -24.95 17.44 -56.36
C ARG A 1096 -25.22 17.25 -54.87
N PHE A 1097 -24.88 18.22 -54.01
CA PHE A 1097 -25.31 18.21 -52.61
C PHE A 1097 -26.82 18.40 -52.51
N ARG A 1098 -27.50 17.54 -51.76
CA ARG A 1098 -28.98 17.55 -51.69
C ARG A 1098 -29.44 18.62 -50.71
N SER A 1099 -30.36 19.51 -51.11
CA SER A 1099 -30.93 20.54 -50.22
C SER A 1099 -31.58 19.96 -48.94
N GLY A 1100 -32.11 18.73 -48.99
CA GLY A 1100 -32.63 18.04 -47.81
C GLY A 1100 -31.56 17.60 -46.80
N LYS A 1101 -30.31 17.38 -47.25
CA LYS A 1101 -29.16 17.14 -46.37
C LYS A 1101 -28.60 18.46 -45.83
N ALA A 1102 -28.62 19.54 -46.61
CA ALA A 1102 -28.29 20.88 -46.13
C ALA A 1102 -29.25 21.33 -45.01
N ASN A 1103 -30.56 21.09 -45.14
CA ASN A 1103 -31.54 21.36 -44.07
C ASN A 1103 -31.28 20.55 -42.79
N LYS A 1104 -30.83 19.29 -42.92
CA LYS A 1104 -30.46 18.46 -41.77
C LYS A 1104 -29.21 18.99 -41.07
N LEU A 1105 -28.21 19.39 -41.84
CA LEU A 1105 -27.02 20.05 -41.31
C LEU A 1105 -27.41 21.35 -40.60
N LYS A 1106 -28.25 22.19 -41.22
CA LYS A 1106 -28.78 23.42 -40.61
C LYS A 1106 -29.44 23.17 -39.25
N THR A 1107 -30.31 22.15 -39.18
CA THR A 1107 -31.02 21.80 -37.93
C THR A 1107 -30.03 21.40 -36.85
N TYR A 1108 -29.06 20.54 -37.19
CA TYR A 1108 -28.01 20.12 -36.25
C TYR A 1108 -27.16 21.30 -35.77
N LEU A 1109 -26.78 22.21 -36.67
CA LEU A 1109 -25.98 23.38 -36.35
C LEU A 1109 -26.74 24.39 -35.47
N GLU A 1110 -28.05 24.56 -35.68
CA GLU A 1110 -28.90 25.39 -34.81
C GLU A 1110 -29.10 24.75 -33.42
N GLU A 1111 -29.34 23.44 -33.34
CA GLU A 1111 -29.56 22.73 -32.07
C GLU A 1111 -28.31 22.69 -31.17
N ASN A 1112 -27.12 22.68 -31.77
CA ASN A 1112 -25.84 22.59 -31.05
C ASN A 1112 -25.10 23.94 -30.95
N GLY A 1113 -25.76 25.07 -31.28
CA GLY A 1113 -25.20 26.41 -31.06
C GLY A 1113 -24.19 26.91 -32.09
N TYR A 1114 -23.93 26.14 -33.15
CA TYR A 1114 -23.09 26.56 -34.29
C TYR A 1114 -23.80 27.58 -35.21
N ILE A 1115 -25.11 27.71 -35.10
CA ILE A 1115 -25.90 28.81 -35.68
C ILE A 1115 -26.66 29.50 -34.55
N GLU A 1116 -26.16 30.66 -34.12
CA GLU A 1116 -26.82 31.51 -33.13
C GLU A 1116 -28.08 32.16 -33.74
N PRO A 1117 -29.24 32.24 -33.06
CA PRO A 1117 -30.45 32.85 -33.60
C PRO A 1117 -30.46 34.39 -33.57
N ARG A 1118 -29.53 35.03 -32.86
CA ARG A 1118 -29.41 36.50 -32.77
C ARG A 1118 -28.94 37.08 -34.11
N GLU A 1119 -29.30 38.33 -34.39
CA GLU A 1119 -28.74 39.09 -35.51
C GLU A 1119 -27.34 39.58 -35.15
N THR A 1120 -26.43 39.62 -36.14
CA THR A 1120 -25.08 40.14 -35.94
C THR A 1120 -25.12 41.64 -35.71
N LEU A 1121 -24.26 42.15 -34.82
CA LEU A 1121 -24.11 43.59 -34.64
C LEU A 1121 -23.54 44.24 -35.91
N ASP A 1122 -24.04 45.43 -36.23
CA ASP A 1122 -23.47 46.24 -37.31
C ASP A 1122 -22.16 46.91 -36.87
N TYR A 1123 -21.37 47.36 -37.84
CA TYR A 1123 -20.08 48.02 -37.59
C TYR A 1123 -20.20 49.23 -36.64
N GLY A 1124 -21.28 50.01 -36.75
CA GLY A 1124 -21.50 51.17 -35.89
C GLY A 1124 -21.77 50.78 -34.43
N GLN A 1125 -22.45 49.66 -34.20
CA GLN A 1125 -22.70 49.10 -32.88
C GLN A 1125 -21.45 48.51 -32.24
N ILE A 1126 -20.65 47.75 -33.01
CA ILE A 1126 -19.34 47.23 -32.55
C ILE A 1126 -18.41 48.38 -32.21
N ARG A 1127 -18.27 49.36 -33.11
CA ARG A 1127 -17.46 50.57 -32.89
C ARG A 1127 -17.87 51.34 -31.64
N ALA A 1128 -19.17 51.47 -31.37
CA ALA A 1128 -19.65 52.17 -30.17
C ALA A 1128 -19.23 51.46 -28.88
N ARG A 1129 -19.27 50.12 -28.84
CA ARG A 1129 -18.84 49.32 -27.69
C ARG A 1129 -17.35 49.39 -27.44
N VAL A 1130 -16.54 49.30 -28.49
CA VAL A 1130 -15.08 49.41 -28.39
C VAL A 1130 -14.67 50.80 -27.85
N ILE A 1131 -15.34 51.88 -28.31
CA ILE A 1131 -15.13 53.23 -27.76
C ILE A 1131 -15.52 53.30 -26.28
N GLU A 1132 -16.65 52.70 -25.90
CA GLU A 1132 -17.10 52.65 -24.50
C GLU A 1132 -16.09 51.93 -23.62
N ARG A 1133 -15.54 50.79 -24.09
CA ARG A 1133 -14.51 50.04 -23.37
C ARG A 1133 -13.24 50.86 -23.16
N TYR A 1134 -12.75 51.56 -24.19
CA TYR A 1134 -11.59 52.45 -24.03
C TYR A 1134 -11.84 53.56 -23.00
N VAL A 1135 -13.06 54.11 -22.95
CA VAL A 1135 -13.44 55.13 -21.96
C VAL A 1135 -13.46 54.55 -20.55
N ASP A 1136 -13.94 53.32 -20.38
CA ASP A 1136 -13.94 52.61 -19.08
C ASP A 1136 -12.51 52.35 -18.57
N GLU A 1137 -11.56 52.10 -19.49
CA GLU A 1137 -10.12 51.99 -19.20
C GLU A 1137 -9.41 53.35 -18.98
N GLY A 1138 -10.18 54.45 -18.91
CA GLY A 1138 -9.71 55.79 -18.60
C GLY A 1138 -9.10 56.56 -19.77
N VAL A 1139 -9.34 56.14 -21.02
CA VAL A 1139 -8.92 56.89 -22.22
C VAL A 1139 -9.92 58.03 -22.48
N SER A 1140 -9.42 59.22 -22.86
CA SER A 1140 -10.30 60.35 -23.19
C SER A 1140 -11.19 60.03 -24.39
N ARG A 1141 -12.41 60.56 -24.45
CA ARG A 1141 -13.37 60.17 -25.51
C ARG A 1141 -12.89 60.47 -26.94
N ASP A 1142 -12.16 61.57 -27.12
CA ASP A 1142 -11.60 61.93 -28.43
C ASP A 1142 -10.50 60.92 -28.82
N GLU A 1143 -9.59 60.60 -27.90
CA GLU A 1143 -8.53 59.61 -28.10
C GLU A 1143 -9.05 58.17 -28.24
N ALA A 1144 -10.09 57.80 -27.50
CA ALA A 1144 -10.77 56.51 -27.60
C ALA A 1144 -11.39 56.30 -29.00
N THR A 1145 -11.88 57.40 -29.60
CA THR A 1145 -12.42 57.36 -30.96
C THR A 1145 -11.30 57.11 -31.98
N ASP A 1146 -10.20 57.86 -31.88
CA ASP A 1146 -9.05 57.71 -32.78
C ASP A 1146 -8.41 56.32 -32.67
N ARG A 1147 -8.20 55.81 -31.44
CA ARG A 1147 -7.66 54.46 -31.20
C ARG A 1147 -8.59 53.35 -31.67
N THR A 1148 -9.91 53.51 -31.51
CA THR A 1148 -10.88 52.54 -32.04
C THR A 1148 -10.81 52.47 -33.56
N ASP A 1149 -10.75 53.62 -34.23
CA ASP A 1149 -10.66 53.66 -35.69
C ASP A 1149 -9.35 53.03 -36.20
N GLU A 1150 -8.25 53.24 -35.48
CA GLU A 1150 -6.96 52.61 -35.77
C GLU A 1150 -7.00 51.09 -35.57
N LEU A 1151 -7.50 50.60 -34.44
CA LEU A 1151 -7.65 49.16 -34.16
C LEU A 1151 -8.54 48.46 -35.20
N LEU A 1152 -9.72 49.04 -35.51
CA LEU A 1152 -10.64 48.49 -36.50
C LEU A 1152 -10.06 48.51 -37.92
N SER A 1153 -9.24 49.51 -38.26
CA SER A 1153 -8.55 49.57 -39.55
C SER A 1153 -7.54 48.43 -39.73
N ARG A 1154 -6.82 48.06 -38.66
CA ARG A 1154 -5.87 46.94 -38.67
C ARG A 1154 -6.57 45.58 -38.80
N LEU A 1155 -7.77 45.46 -38.22
CA LEU A 1155 -8.60 44.26 -38.29
C LEU A 1155 -9.31 44.06 -39.64
N GLY A 1156 -9.20 45.03 -40.55
CA GLY A 1156 -9.78 44.93 -41.90
C GLY A 1156 -11.30 45.15 -41.98
N GLU A 1157 -11.94 45.68 -40.93
CA GLU A 1157 -13.39 45.95 -40.89
C GLU A 1157 -13.76 47.41 -41.27
N ALA A 1158 -12.91 48.13 -42.00
CA ALA A 1158 -13.18 49.51 -42.45
C ALA A 1158 -14.08 49.61 -43.69
#